data_AF-A0AAC9JJL0-F1
#
_entry.id   AF-A0AAC9JJL0-F1
#
_cell.length_a   1.000
_cell.length_b   1.000
_cell.length_c   1.000
_cell.angle_alpha   90.00
_cell.angle_beta   90.00
_cell.angle_gamma   90.00
#
_symmetry.space_group_name_H-M   'P 1'
#
loop_
_entity.id
_entity.type
_entity.pdbx_description
1 polymer ?
#
loop_
_entity_poly.entity_id
_entity_poly.type
_entity_poly.pdbx_seq_one_letter_code
_entity_poly.pdbx_strand_id
1 'polypeptide(L)'
;MASSRAIEQTITFTINNSHNDAAEREAKDPNHIHSSSIICTNLPNEIEVSMNAPISNENAGTVGMLTGCFAASADVEPLKKKLFETVAEQLSAYLQKCFLNKQTTAQLGLLNDIQSIAKIGAWEFHYHAKGVFWSDEIYRIYGVSKNQSLTPNEAMSFYAPQSQEKIKRAFHDLTTNLEAYDLELAFTDASGNAKWVRTTGNSEVDQQGKVVRVYGTFEDVTEARLISTRLKEHTETLENILNNLNDAVITINSEGQIRQCNEVAVRLFGYDKSEPIGANVAMLMPQPYAMKHDSYMQHYKATGEAKIIGVGRQLPARRKNGDVFQMELSLTESVEKGEKQYIGLVRDISDRQYNQLRSIQANYLRRETLVDANDAICNAIARLPIFKHYQIQENLLHASADGQKFESRLETFKTRYASKYFGTNKGVSAVTLVANHAAINAKMIGANEHESHFIYDLLFSNTSDIKPDVLSTDTHGANHMNFALLDLSGYAFAPRYANVGSVIDDQFSIHNEQLVMKTPIDIATVESQWDVAQRIMISLQRKTTTQAVLVRKLSGYPKDHPLLKAITEYNRLVKALYILNYMGDEKLRKHVQRALNRGEAYHQLRRAIASVNGNRFRGSTDYEIELWNDCARLLTNAIIYFNSLVLSKLLVHFEHTGQIDMLTLTQQVSPVAWTNINLNGTYSFNFGQDILDMDELIRPITEEEVLIEN
;
A
#
# COMPACT_ATOMS: atom_id res chain seq x y z
N MET A 1 21.15 -46.96 -106.01
CA MET A 1 22.27 -46.34 -105.28
C MET A 1 21.90 -44.90 -104.96
N ALA A 2 21.54 -44.61 -103.71
CA ALA A 2 21.54 -43.27 -103.11
C ALA A 2 21.22 -43.46 -101.61
N SER A 3 22.19 -43.94 -100.83
CA SER A 3 22.03 -44.07 -99.38
C SER A 3 22.27 -42.72 -98.71
N SER A 4 21.21 -42.14 -98.18
CA SER A 4 21.22 -40.98 -97.29
C SER A 4 21.95 -41.32 -95.98
N ARG A 5 22.99 -40.56 -95.62
CA ARG A 5 23.41 -40.44 -94.22
C ARG A 5 22.63 -39.27 -93.61
N ALA A 6 21.72 -39.58 -92.69
CA ALA A 6 21.06 -38.59 -91.85
C ALA A 6 22.12 -37.92 -90.96
N ILE A 7 22.16 -36.58 -90.99
CA ILE A 7 22.97 -35.77 -90.09
C ILE A 7 22.18 -35.67 -88.78
N GLU A 8 22.66 -36.27 -87.69
CA GLU A 8 22.11 -36.02 -86.36
C GLU A 8 22.38 -34.56 -85.97
N GLN A 9 21.32 -33.80 -85.70
CA GLN A 9 21.37 -32.42 -85.24
C GLN A 9 20.92 -32.37 -83.78
N THR A 10 21.81 -31.98 -82.87
CA THR A 10 21.48 -31.79 -81.45
C THR A 10 21.45 -30.30 -81.12
N ILE A 11 20.29 -29.78 -80.71
CA ILE A 11 20.16 -28.39 -80.23
C ILE A 11 20.38 -28.39 -78.72
N THR A 12 21.31 -27.58 -78.22
CA THR A 12 21.66 -27.50 -76.79
C THR A 12 21.22 -26.14 -76.23
N PHE A 13 20.73 -26.11 -74.99
CA PHE A 13 20.32 -24.86 -74.33
C PHE A 13 21.33 -24.52 -73.23
N THR A 14 21.82 -23.29 -73.16
CA THR A 14 22.71 -22.86 -72.06
C THR A 14 22.19 -21.57 -71.46
N ILE A 15 21.50 -21.69 -70.32
CA ILE A 15 20.97 -20.54 -69.58
C ILE A 15 22.03 -20.11 -68.56
N ASN A 16 22.59 -18.91 -68.74
CA ASN A 16 23.46 -18.27 -67.74
C ASN A 16 22.58 -17.44 -66.79
N ASN A 17 22.21 -18.00 -65.64
CA ASN A 17 21.56 -17.22 -64.60
C ASN A 17 22.58 -16.29 -63.93
N SER A 18 22.62 -15.01 -64.32
CA SER A 18 23.35 -13.95 -63.60
C SER A 18 22.45 -13.08 -62.72
N HIS A 19 21.36 -13.64 -62.19
CA HIS A 19 20.58 -13.03 -61.12
C HIS A 19 20.21 -14.08 -60.08
N ASN A 20 21.05 -14.19 -59.05
CA ASN A 20 20.77 -14.93 -57.83
C ASN A 20 20.08 -13.95 -56.87
N ASP A 21 18.79 -14.17 -56.60
CA ASP A 21 18.10 -13.57 -55.47
C ASP A 21 18.74 -14.09 -54.19
N ALA A 22 19.16 -13.15 -53.35
CA ALA A 22 19.73 -13.41 -52.05
C ALA A 22 18.65 -13.91 -51.08
N ALA A 23 18.71 -15.20 -50.73
CA ALA A 23 18.42 -15.72 -49.37
C ALA A 23 18.56 -17.25 -49.36
N GLU A 24 19.75 -17.76 -49.04
CA GLU A 24 19.99 -18.71 -47.94
C GLU A 24 21.33 -19.47 -48.09
N ARG A 25 22.10 -19.40 -47.00
CA ARG A 25 23.20 -20.27 -46.52
C ARG A 25 24.64 -19.95 -46.93
N GLU A 26 25.37 -19.59 -45.86
CA GLU A 26 26.81 -19.42 -45.75
C GLU A 26 27.62 -20.67 -46.13
N ALA A 27 28.86 -20.37 -46.55
CA ALA A 27 30.10 -21.17 -46.50
C ALA A 27 30.43 -22.07 -47.71
N LYS A 28 31.20 -21.53 -48.67
CA LYS A 28 32.63 -21.83 -48.91
C LYS A 28 33.10 -21.41 -50.32
N ASP A 29 34.24 -20.73 -50.36
CA ASP A 29 35.17 -20.52 -51.51
C ASP A 29 34.82 -19.45 -52.58
N PRO A 30 35.55 -18.30 -52.67
CA PRO A 30 35.26 -17.20 -53.60
C PRO A 30 35.80 -17.35 -55.04
N ASN A 31 36.44 -18.47 -55.42
CA ASN A 31 37.06 -18.63 -56.75
C ASN A 31 36.43 -19.68 -57.68
N HIS A 32 35.19 -20.12 -57.41
CA HIS A 32 34.46 -21.00 -58.32
C HIS A 32 33.20 -20.35 -58.89
N ILE A 33 33.29 -19.93 -60.16
CA ILE A 33 32.12 -19.66 -61.02
C ILE A 33 31.43 -21.02 -61.26
N HIS A 34 30.39 -21.33 -60.49
CA HIS A 34 29.49 -22.43 -60.82
C HIS A 34 28.50 -21.96 -61.89
N SER A 35 28.85 -22.14 -63.16
CA SER A 35 27.90 -22.15 -64.26
C SER A 35 27.03 -23.41 -64.16
N SER A 36 25.86 -23.32 -63.52
CA SER A 36 24.86 -24.39 -63.56
C SER A 36 24.27 -24.47 -64.97
N SER A 37 24.99 -25.16 -65.84
CA SER A 37 24.64 -25.46 -67.22
C SER A 37 23.66 -26.62 -67.22
N ILE A 38 22.42 -26.42 -67.65
CA ILE A 38 21.55 -27.56 -68.01
C ILE A 38 22.12 -28.15 -69.30
N ILE A 39 22.97 -29.18 -69.19
CA ILE A 39 23.47 -29.94 -70.33
C ILE A 39 22.41 -30.98 -70.68
N CYS A 40 21.60 -30.72 -71.71
CA CYS A 40 20.84 -31.79 -72.36
C CYS A 40 21.75 -32.58 -73.30
N THR A 41 21.63 -33.89 -73.18
CA THR A 41 22.54 -34.96 -73.61
C THR A 41 22.60 -35.16 -75.13
N ASN A 42 23.79 -35.54 -75.63
CA ASN A 42 24.19 -35.83 -77.03
C ASN A 42 24.80 -34.69 -77.83
N LEU A 43 25.80 -34.01 -77.27
CA LEU A 43 26.75 -33.24 -78.09
C LEU A 43 27.58 -34.22 -78.95
N PRO A 44 27.77 -33.96 -80.25
CA PRO A 44 28.68 -34.74 -81.08
C PRO A 44 30.13 -34.65 -80.56
N ASN A 45 30.91 -35.73 -80.71
CA ASN A 45 32.27 -35.85 -80.14
C ASN A 45 33.28 -34.81 -80.68
N GLU A 46 33.03 -34.23 -81.84
CA GLU A 46 33.76 -33.07 -82.39
C GLU A 46 32.74 -32.05 -82.88
N ILE A 47 32.78 -30.82 -82.33
CA ILE A 47 31.93 -29.69 -82.76
C ILE A 47 32.77 -28.84 -83.70
N GLU A 48 32.43 -28.81 -85.00
CA GLU A 48 33.13 -27.97 -85.98
C GLU A 48 32.48 -26.59 -86.15
N VAL A 49 31.15 -26.48 -85.95
CA VAL A 49 30.39 -25.22 -86.12
C VAL A 49 29.36 -25.07 -85.02
N SER A 50 29.19 -23.85 -84.48
CA SER A 50 28.13 -23.51 -83.52
C SER A 50 27.32 -22.28 -83.96
N MET A 51 26.04 -22.26 -83.59
CA MET A 51 25.12 -21.14 -83.79
C MET A 51 24.60 -20.66 -82.45
N ASN A 52 24.66 -19.35 -82.22
CA ASN A 52 24.27 -18.74 -80.96
C ASN A 52 23.22 -17.66 -81.20
N ALA A 53 22.14 -17.66 -80.42
CA ALA A 53 21.14 -16.61 -80.40
C ALA A 53 20.84 -16.21 -78.94
N PRO A 54 20.88 -14.90 -78.59
CA PRO A 54 20.67 -14.47 -77.22
C PRO A 54 19.21 -14.64 -76.79
N ILE A 55 19.00 -15.05 -75.54
CA ILE A 55 17.71 -14.97 -74.86
C ILE A 55 17.73 -13.67 -74.05
N SER A 56 16.82 -12.76 -74.36
CA SER A 56 16.84 -11.39 -73.82
C SER A 56 15.68 -11.16 -72.84
N ASN A 57 15.89 -10.25 -71.89
CA ASN A 57 14.84 -9.75 -71.00
C ASN A 57 14.17 -8.48 -71.57
N GLU A 58 13.25 -7.90 -70.81
CA GLU A 58 12.44 -6.73 -71.19
C GLU A 58 13.22 -5.47 -71.52
N ASN A 59 14.45 -5.36 -71.02
CA ASN A 59 15.35 -4.23 -71.25
C ASN A 59 16.40 -4.51 -72.33
N ALA A 60 16.16 -5.54 -73.16
CA ALA A 60 17.11 -6.06 -74.14
C ALA A 60 18.45 -6.55 -73.54
N GLY A 61 18.48 -6.84 -72.24
CA GLY A 61 19.62 -7.46 -71.58
C GLY A 61 19.62 -8.98 -71.74
N THR A 62 20.74 -9.55 -72.16
CA THR A 62 20.88 -11.01 -72.36
C THR A 62 20.84 -11.75 -71.03
N VAL A 63 19.84 -12.60 -70.83
CA VAL A 63 19.64 -13.47 -69.64
C VAL A 63 20.00 -14.94 -69.89
N GLY A 64 20.31 -15.31 -71.14
CA GLY A 64 20.78 -16.64 -71.50
C GLY A 64 21.16 -16.72 -72.97
N MET A 65 21.63 -17.88 -73.45
CA MET A 65 21.97 -18.06 -74.86
C MET A 65 21.45 -19.42 -75.37
N LEU A 66 20.81 -19.39 -76.52
CA LEU A 66 20.42 -20.59 -77.27
C LEU A 66 21.59 -21.00 -78.17
N THR A 67 22.10 -22.23 -78.04
CA THR A 67 23.32 -22.68 -78.75
C THR A 67 23.10 -24.01 -79.50
N GLY A 68 23.09 -23.96 -80.83
CA GLY A 68 23.07 -25.15 -81.69
C GLY A 68 24.49 -25.59 -82.04
N CYS A 69 24.83 -26.86 -81.84
CA CYS A 69 26.17 -27.41 -82.13
C CYS A 69 26.08 -28.44 -83.26
N PHE A 70 27.00 -28.39 -84.23
CA PHE A 70 27.00 -29.24 -85.42
C PHE A 70 28.36 -29.94 -85.65
N ALA A 71 28.32 -31.20 -86.10
CA ALA A 71 29.48 -32.10 -86.17
C ALA A 71 30.29 -32.05 -87.48
N ALA A 72 29.89 -31.26 -88.47
CA ALA A 72 30.58 -31.12 -89.75
C ALA A 72 30.40 -29.70 -90.28
N SER A 73 31.34 -29.23 -91.11
CA SER A 73 31.25 -28.03 -91.97
C SER A 73 30.02 -28.07 -92.91
N ALA A 74 28.82 -27.98 -92.34
CA ALA A 74 27.58 -27.79 -93.04
C ALA A 74 27.41 -26.29 -93.27
N ASP A 75 27.34 -25.87 -94.54
CA ASP A 75 26.86 -24.54 -94.89
C ASP A 75 25.47 -24.37 -94.29
N VAL A 76 25.39 -23.64 -93.17
CA VAL A 76 24.12 -23.34 -92.51
C VAL A 76 23.38 -22.37 -93.42
N GLU A 77 22.42 -22.89 -94.18
CA GLU A 77 21.54 -22.08 -95.01
C GLU A 77 20.99 -20.88 -94.22
N PRO A 78 20.95 -19.66 -94.81
CA PRO A 78 20.43 -18.46 -94.16
C PRO A 78 19.03 -18.64 -93.55
N LEU A 79 18.22 -19.52 -94.14
CA LEU A 79 16.87 -19.85 -93.66
C LEU A 79 16.88 -20.53 -92.28
N LYS A 80 17.87 -21.40 -92.00
CA LYS A 80 18.00 -22.10 -90.72
C LYS A 80 18.51 -21.17 -89.62
N LYS A 81 19.41 -20.23 -89.95
CA LYS A 81 19.83 -19.16 -89.03
C LYS A 81 18.68 -18.26 -88.61
N LYS A 82 17.87 -17.83 -89.58
CA LYS A 82 16.68 -17.00 -89.30
C LYS A 82 15.64 -17.75 -88.45
N LEU A 83 15.43 -19.04 -88.70
CA LEU A 83 14.55 -19.87 -87.87
C LEU A 83 15.06 -19.97 -86.42
N PHE A 84 16.37 -20.18 -86.24
CA PHE A 84 17.01 -20.30 -84.93
C PHE A 84 16.90 -19.00 -84.11
N GLU A 85 17.13 -17.85 -84.73
CA GLU A 85 16.95 -16.52 -84.12
C GLU A 85 15.48 -16.29 -83.74
N THR A 86 14.53 -16.67 -84.61
CA THR A 86 13.08 -16.53 -84.34
C THR A 86 12.64 -17.38 -83.14
N VAL A 87 13.19 -18.59 -82.99
CA VAL A 87 12.91 -19.46 -81.83
C VAL A 87 13.46 -18.86 -80.54
N ALA A 88 14.66 -18.28 -80.56
CA ALA A 88 15.24 -17.60 -79.40
C ALA A 88 14.40 -16.37 -78.97
N GLU A 89 13.86 -15.60 -79.91
CA GLU A 89 12.95 -14.49 -79.64
C GLU A 89 11.64 -14.98 -78.99
N GLN A 90 11.03 -16.04 -79.51
CA GLN A 90 9.80 -16.61 -78.92
C GLN A 90 10.04 -17.16 -77.50
N LEU A 91 11.17 -17.82 -77.26
CA LEU A 91 11.56 -18.30 -75.94
C LEU A 91 11.78 -17.14 -74.96
N SER A 92 12.41 -16.05 -75.40
CA SER A 92 12.59 -14.84 -74.60
C SER A 92 11.24 -14.27 -74.14
N ALA A 93 10.31 -14.11 -75.07
CA ALA A 93 8.97 -13.59 -74.77
C ALA A 93 8.18 -14.52 -73.82
N TYR A 94 8.30 -15.83 -73.99
CA TYR A 94 7.62 -16.81 -73.13
C TYR A 94 8.17 -16.79 -71.69
N LEU A 95 9.49 -16.76 -71.53
CA LEU A 95 10.14 -16.70 -70.21
C LEU A 95 9.78 -15.40 -69.48
N GLN A 96 9.76 -14.28 -70.19
CA GLN A 96 9.34 -12.99 -69.63
C GLN A 96 7.89 -13.04 -69.13
N LYS A 97 6.97 -13.61 -69.92
CA LYS A 97 5.57 -13.81 -69.50
C LYS A 97 5.46 -14.66 -68.24
N CYS A 98 6.23 -15.74 -68.15
CA CYS A 98 6.26 -16.59 -66.95
C CYS A 98 6.81 -15.85 -65.72
N PHE A 99 7.85 -15.02 -65.89
CA PHE A 99 8.43 -14.22 -64.82
C PHE A 99 7.44 -13.18 -64.27
N LEU A 100 6.82 -12.38 -65.15
CA LEU A 100 5.81 -11.39 -64.73
C LEU A 100 4.62 -12.04 -64.03
N ASN A 101 4.15 -13.19 -64.52
CA ASN A 101 3.07 -13.95 -63.86
C ASN A 101 3.49 -14.39 -62.44
N LYS A 102 4.74 -14.85 -62.26
CA LYS A 102 5.24 -15.28 -60.95
C LYS A 102 5.38 -14.09 -59.98
N GLN A 103 5.89 -12.95 -60.46
CA GLN A 103 6.01 -11.73 -59.66
C GLN A 103 4.64 -11.18 -59.24
N THR A 104 3.68 -11.16 -60.17
CA THR A 104 2.30 -10.74 -59.90
C THR A 104 1.65 -11.65 -58.86
N THR A 105 1.84 -12.97 -58.97
CA THR A 105 1.31 -13.95 -58.00
C THR A 105 1.90 -13.74 -56.60
N ALA A 106 3.20 -13.45 -56.50
CA ALA A 106 3.85 -13.17 -55.21
C ALA A 106 3.34 -11.88 -54.55
N GLN A 107 3.16 -10.81 -55.33
CA GLN A 107 2.61 -9.55 -54.84
C GLN A 107 1.15 -9.68 -54.39
N LEU A 108 0.33 -10.42 -55.15
CA LEU A 108 -1.05 -10.72 -54.76
C LEU A 108 -1.13 -11.56 -53.47
N GLY A 109 -0.21 -12.52 -53.29
CA GLY A 109 -0.09 -13.29 -52.05
C GLY A 109 0.17 -12.39 -50.83
N LEU A 110 1.18 -11.51 -50.93
CA LEU A 110 1.52 -10.57 -49.85
C LEU A 110 0.36 -9.63 -49.50
N LEU A 111 -0.36 -9.12 -50.50
CA LEU A 111 -1.53 -8.26 -50.27
C LEU A 111 -2.66 -8.99 -49.54
N ASN A 112 -2.90 -10.27 -49.86
CA ASN A 112 -3.89 -11.09 -49.15
C ASN A 112 -3.48 -11.35 -47.70
N ASP A 113 -2.20 -11.60 -47.43
CA ASP A 113 -1.70 -11.80 -46.07
C ASP A 113 -1.84 -10.52 -45.23
N ILE A 114 -1.52 -9.35 -45.80
CA ILE A 114 -1.70 -8.05 -45.13
C ILE A 114 -3.17 -7.81 -44.79
N GLN A 115 -4.09 -8.06 -45.73
CA GLN A 115 -5.54 -7.95 -45.49
C GLN A 115 -5.99 -8.88 -44.36
N SER A 116 -5.50 -10.11 -44.34
CA SER A 116 -5.81 -11.09 -43.31
C SER A 116 -5.28 -10.70 -41.92
N ILE A 117 -4.06 -10.16 -41.84
CA ILE A 117 -3.45 -9.76 -40.57
C ILE A 117 -4.17 -8.53 -40.01
N ALA A 118 -4.48 -7.57 -40.87
CA ALA A 118 -5.20 -6.36 -40.49
C ALA A 118 -6.69 -6.61 -40.24
N LYS A 119 -7.23 -7.78 -40.64
CA LYS A 119 -8.67 -8.09 -40.67
C LYS A 119 -9.45 -7.03 -41.49
N ILE A 120 -8.86 -6.58 -42.59
CA ILE A 120 -9.41 -5.58 -43.50
C ILE A 120 -9.64 -6.22 -44.86
N GLY A 121 -10.90 -6.35 -45.25
CA GLY A 121 -11.30 -6.74 -46.59
C GLY A 121 -11.50 -5.53 -47.52
N ALA A 122 -11.38 -5.77 -48.82
CA ALA A 122 -11.64 -4.79 -49.87
C ALA A 122 -12.82 -5.26 -50.73
N TRP A 123 -13.72 -4.33 -51.06
CA TRP A 123 -14.86 -4.60 -51.92
C TRP A 123 -14.94 -3.59 -53.04
N GLU A 124 -15.44 -4.02 -54.20
CA GLU A 124 -15.65 -3.15 -55.36
C GLU A 124 -16.94 -3.52 -56.07
N PHE A 125 -17.63 -2.53 -56.62
CA PHE A 125 -18.83 -2.70 -57.41
C PHE A 125 -18.75 -1.88 -58.70
N HIS A 126 -18.84 -2.58 -59.84
CA HIS A 126 -18.79 -1.96 -61.16
C HIS A 126 -20.21 -1.67 -61.67
N TYR A 127 -20.54 -0.39 -61.82
CA TYR A 127 -21.92 0.07 -62.03
C TYR A 127 -22.51 -0.39 -63.38
N HIS A 128 -21.71 -0.43 -64.43
CA HIS A 128 -22.14 -0.82 -65.78
C HIS A 128 -22.12 -2.33 -66.04
N ALA A 129 -21.15 -3.03 -65.47
CA ALA A 129 -21.00 -4.48 -65.61
C ALA A 129 -21.83 -5.28 -64.59
N LYS A 130 -22.38 -4.60 -63.56
CA LYS A 130 -23.04 -5.21 -62.38
C LYS A 130 -22.20 -6.30 -61.69
N GLY A 131 -20.88 -6.24 -61.84
CA GLY A 131 -19.94 -7.14 -61.19
C GLY A 131 -19.61 -6.63 -59.79
N VAL A 132 -19.66 -7.52 -58.80
CA VAL A 132 -19.21 -7.25 -57.43
C VAL A 132 -17.93 -8.03 -57.20
N PHE A 133 -16.94 -7.38 -56.61
CA PHE A 133 -15.73 -8.01 -56.11
C PHE A 133 -15.73 -7.93 -54.59
N TRP A 134 -15.43 -9.07 -53.97
CA TRP A 134 -15.19 -9.20 -52.53
C TRP A 134 -13.83 -9.86 -52.35
N SER A 135 -12.94 -9.27 -51.54
CA SER A 135 -11.69 -9.92 -51.20
C SER A 135 -11.93 -11.12 -50.28
N ASP A 136 -10.95 -12.02 -50.22
CA ASP A 136 -11.00 -13.24 -49.41
C ASP A 136 -11.27 -12.95 -47.92
N GLU A 137 -10.78 -11.81 -47.42
CA GLU A 137 -10.98 -11.39 -46.04
C GLU A 137 -12.43 -10.98 -45.76
N ILE A 138 -13.17 -10.45 -46.74
CA ILE A 138 -14.60 -10.15 -46.56
C ILE A 138 -15.39 -11.43 -46.29
N TYR A 139 -15.13 -12.49 -47.05
CA TYR A 139 -15.78 -13.79 -46.80
C TYR A 139 -15.48 -14.30 -45.38
N ARG A 140 -14.27 -14.09 -44.86
CA ARG A 140 -13.89 -14.47 -43.49
C ARG A 140 -14.58 -13.61 -42.43
N ILE A 141 -14.67 -12.29 -42.62
CA ILE A 141 -15.36 -11.40 -41.67
C ILE A 141 -16.85 -11.74 -41.62
N TYR A 142 -17.47 -12.00 -42.77
CA TYR A 142 -18.88 -12.43 -42.88
C TYR A 142 -19.11 -13.87 -42.40
N GLY A 143 -18.07 -14.71 -42.31
CA GLY A 143 -18.18 -16.11 -41.92
C GLY A 143 -18.83 -17.01 -43.00
N VAL A 144 -18.75 -16.61 -44.27
CA VAL A 144 -19.33 -17.34 -45.41
C VAL A 144 -18.25 -17.99 -46.27
N SER A 145 -18.58 -19.08 -46.97
CA SER A 145 -17.64 -19.76 -47.85
C SER A 145 -17.37 -18.95 -49.12
N LYS A 146 -16.11 -18.90 -49.58
CA LYS A 146 -15.70 -18.24 -50.84
C LYS A 146 -16.44 -18.75 -52.07
N ASN A 147 -16.98 -19.98 -52.01
CA ASN A 147 -17.72 -20.58 -53.12
C ASN A 147 -19.19 -20.11 -53.19
N GLN A 148 -19.65 -19.31 -52.24
CA GLN A 148 -20.98 -18.72 -52.24
C GLN A 148 -20.92 -17.33 -52.87
N SER A 149 -21.79 -17.07 -53.86
CA SER A 149 -21.96 -15.72 -54.39
C SER A 149 -22.64 -14.86 -53.33
N LEU A 150 -21.95 -13.86 -52.80
CA LEU A 150 -22.52 -12.90 -51.85
C LEU A 150 -23.02 -11.68 -52.63
N THR A 151 -24.34 -11.52 -52.74
CA THR A 151 -24.91 -10.33 -53.37
C THR A 151 -24.89 -9.13 -52.41
N PRO A 152 -24.88 -7.88 -52.90
CA PRO A 152 -24.95 -6.71 -52.03
C PRO A 152 -26.17 -6.69 -51.10
N ASN A 153 -27.31 -7.26 -51.55
CA ASN A 153 -28.52 -7.37 -50.74
C ASN A 153 -28.38 -8.41 -49.62
N GLU A 154 -27.72 -9.55 -49.89
CA GLU A 154 -27.42 -10.54 -48.85
C GLU A 154 -26.39 -9.99 -47.86
N ALA A 155 -25.35 -9.31 -48.34
CA ALA A 155 -24.36 -8.65 -47.49
C ALA A 155 -25.01 -7.64 -46.54
N MET A 156 -26.02 -6.92 -47.02
CA MET A 156 -26.81 -5.97 -46.22
C MET A 156 -27.59 -6.63 -45.08
N SER A 157 -27.99 -7.90 -45.22
CA SER A 157 -28.82 -8.61 -44.24
C SER A 157 -28.10 -8.91 -42.92
N PHE A 158 -26.76 -8.92 -42.93
CA PHE A 158 -25.93 -9.16 -41.76
C PHE A 158 -25.81 -7.94 -40.82
N TYR A 159 -26.26 -6.77 -41.26
CA TYR A 159 -26.34 -5.58 -40.41
C TYR A 159 -27.65 -5.54 -39.62
N ALA A 160 -27.62 -4.98 -38.42
CA ALA A 160 -28.83 -4.70 -37.64
C ALA A 160 -29.78 -3.72 -38.39
N PRO A 161 -31.11 -3.76 -38.19
CA PRO A 161 -32.05 -2.93 -38.94
C PRO A 161 -31.74 -1.43 -38.94
N GLN A 162 -31.29 -0.88 -37.80
CA GLN A 162 -30.87 0.52 -37.69
C GLN A 162 -29.58 0.82 -38.47
N SER A 163 -28.66 -0.14 -38.54
CA SER A 163 -27.41 -0.04 -39.32
C SER A 163 -27.69 -0.15 -40.82
N GLN A 164 -28.66 -0.97 -41.24
CA GLN A 164 -29.07 -1.11 -42.64
C GLN A 164 -29.57 0.20 -43.23
N GLU A 165 -30.35 0.99 -42.49
CA GLU A 165 -30.81 2.30 -42.97
C GLU A 165 -29.64 3.27 -43.17
N LYS A 166 -28.69 3.31 -42.23
CA LYS A 166 -27.52 4.20 -42.28
C LYS A 166 -26.64 3.91 -43.49
N ILE A 167 -26.30 2.64 -43.72
CA ILE A 167 -25.45 2.26 -44.84
C ILE A 167 -26.17 2.39 -46.19
N LYS A 168 -27.49 2.16 -46.26
CA LYS A 168 -28.28 2.42 -47.49
C LYS A 168 -28.26 3.90 -47.87
N ARG A 169 -28.40 4.79 -46.89
CA ARG A 169 -28.29 6.25 -47.12
C ARG A 169 -26.88 6.61 -47.59
N ALA A 170 -25.86 6.18 -46.85
CA ALA A 170 -24.47 6.45 -47.22
C ALA A 170 -24.09 5.93 -48.61
N PHE A 171 -24.59 4.75 -49.01
CA PHE A 171 -24.37 4.20 -50.34
C PHE A 171 -25.14 4.97 -51.44
N HIS A 172 -26.35 5.46 -51.12
CA HIS A 172 -27.11 6.33 -52.02
C HIS A 172 -26.42 7.68 -52.23
N ASP A 173 -25.93 8.29 -51.16
CA ASP A 173 -25.20 9.56 -51.21
C ASP A 173 -23.87 9.40 -51.95
N LEU A 174 -23.15 8.29 -51.75
CA LEU A 174 -21.94 7.96 -52.50
C LEU A 174 -22.19 7.85 -54.01
N THR A 175 -23.32 7.27 -54.42
CA THR A 175 -23.61 7.03 -55.85
C THR A 175 -24.27 8.22 -56.55
N THR A 176 -24.94 9.11 -55.79
CA THR A 176 -25.68 10.25 -56.34
C THR A 176 -24.93 11.57 -56.16
N ASN A 177 -24.37 11.78 -54.96
CA ASN A 177 -23.70 13.02 -54.56
C ASN A 177 -22.18 12.91 -54.56
N LEU A 178 -21.62 11.71 -54.82
CA LEU A 178 -20.18 11.41 -54.79
C LEU A 178 -19.53 11.64 -53.42
N GLU A 179 -20.30 11.53 -52.34
CA GLU A 179 -19.82 11.71 -50.98
C GLU A 179 -19.25 10.39 -50.43
N ALA A 180 -17.94 10.38 -50.15
CA ALA A 180 -17.30 9.26 -49.48
C ALA A 180 -17.85 9.07 -48.06
N TYR A 181 -17.92 7.82 -47.60
CA TYR A 181 -18.37 7.50 -46.24
C TYR A 181 -17.33 6.71 -45.46
N ASP A 182 -17.40 6.84 -44.13
CA ASP A 182 -16.67 6.06 -43.14
C ASP A 182 -17.60 5.82 -41.94
N LEU A 183 -18.05 4.58 -41.77
CA LEU A 183 -19.08 4.22 -40.81
C LEU A 183 -18.67 3.02 -39.97
N GLU A 184 -18.88 3.11 -38.66
CA GLU A 184 -18.87 1.96 -37.76
C GLU A 184 -20.29 1.49 -37.46
N LEU A 185 -20.54 0.20 -37.73
CA LEU A 185 -21.88 -0.37 -37.67
C LEU A 185 -21.87 -1.70 -36.93
N ALA A 186 -22.98 -1.97 -36.23
CA ALA A 186 -23.23 -3.28 -35.64
C ALA A 186 -23.53 -4.30 -36.75
N PHE A 187 -22.85 -5.43 -36.68
CA PHE A 187 -22.83 -6.52 -37.67
C PHE A 187 -22.96 -7.85 -36.95
N THR A 188 -23.62 -8.83 -37.56
CA THR A 188 -23.67 -10.20 -37.05
C THR A 188 -23.18 -11.11 -38.17
N ASP A 189 -22.19 -11.95 -37.92
CA ASP A 189 -21.69 -12.88 -38.94
C ASP A 189 -22.64 -14.06 -39.19
N ALA A 190 -22.34 -14.88 -40.21
CA ALA A 190 -23.16 -16.04 -40.56
C ALA A 190 -23.22 -17.13 -39.47
N SER A 191 -22.30 -17.11 -38.51
CA SER A 191 -22.30 -18.01 -37.35
C SER A 191 -23.12 -17.45 -36.18
N GLY A 192 -23.66 -16.24 -36.31
CA GLY A 192 -24.45 -15.58 -35.28
C GLY A 192 -23.62 -14.75 -34.28
N ASN A 193 -22.33 -14.55 -34.52
CA ASN A 193 -21.50 -13.75 -33.62
C ASN A 193 -21.70 -12.26 -33.88
N ALA A 194 -22.00 -11.50 -32.83
CA ALA A 194 -22.08 -10.05 -32.89
C ALA A 194 -20.68 -9.44 -33.00
N LYS A 195 -20.51 -8.55 -33.98
CA LYS A 195 -19.28 -7.83 -34.32
C LYS A 195 -19.58 -6.34 -34.52
N TRP A 196 -18.51 -5.55 -34.46
CA TRP A 196 -18.50 -4.18 -34.94
C TRP A 196 -17.61 -4.10 -36.16
N VAL A 197 -18.11 -3.52 -37.24
CA VAL A 197 -17.38 -3.38 -38.49
C VAL A 197 -17.26 -1.92 -38.88
N ARG A 198 -16.09 -1.52 -39.37
CA ARG A 198 -15.86 -0.23 -39.99
C ARG A 198 -15.87 -0.41 -41.50
N THR A 199 -16.74 0.32 -42.18
CA THR A 199 -16.84 0.28 -43.64
C THR A 199 -16.59 1.67 -44.22
N THR A 200 -15.72 1.71 -45.22
CA THR A 200 -15.48 2.91 -46.02
C THR A 200 -16.01 2.71 -47.43
N GLY A 201 -16.35 3.80 -48.12
CA GLY A 201 -16.78 3.75 -49.52
C GLY A 201 -16.37 5.01 -50.27
N ASN A 202 -15.80 4.80 -51.46
CA ASN A 202 -15.36 5.82 -52.40
C ASN A 202 -15.91 5.51 -53.80
N SER A 203 -16.00 6.53 -54.67
CA SER A 203 -16.51 6.42 -56.02
C SER A 203 -15.50 6.90 -57.06
N GLU A 204 -15.48 6.24 -58.20
CA GLU A 204 -14.70 6.61 -59.39
C GLU A 204 -15.69 6.93 -60.53
N VAL A 205 -15.45 8.06 -61.20
CA VAL A 205 -16.34 8.61 -62.24
C VAL A 205 -15.65 8.64 -63.60
N ASP A 206 -16.43 8.58 -64.68
CA ASP A 206 -15.95 8.77 -66.05
C ASP A 206 -15.74 10.25 -66.40
N GLN A 207 -15.26 10.52 -67.62
CA GLN A 207 -15.04 11.88 -68.14
C GLN A 207 -16.33 12.72 -68.26
N GLN A 208 -17.51 12.10 -68.09
CA GLN A 208 -18.83 12.74 -68.15
C GLN A 208 -19.43 12.91 -66.73
N GLY A 209 -18.69 12.58 -65.68
CA GLY A 209 -19.10 12.72 -64.28
C GLY A 209 -20.01 11.60 -63.78
N LYS A 210 -20.12 10.49 -64.51
CA LYS A 210 -20.97 9.35 -64.12
C LYS A 210 -20.16 8.29 -63.38
N VAL A 211 -20.73 7.72 -62.30
CA VAL A 211 -20.08 6.68 -61.50
C VAL A 211 -19.86 5.40 -62.32
N VAL A 212 -18.60 4.99 -62.41
CA VAL A 212 -18.17 3.76 -63.11
C VAL A 212 -17.91 2.63 -62.11
N ARG A 213 -17.33 2.98 -60.96
CA ARG A 213 -16.90 2.02 -59.92
C ARG A 213 -17.08 2.64 -58.54
N VAL A 214 -17.56 1.86 -57.58
CA VAL A 214 -17.48 2.20 -56.15
C VAL A 214 -16.66 1.13 -55.44
N TYR A 215 -15.83 1.54 -54.49
CA TYR A 215 -14.92 0.63 -53.81
C TYR A 215 -14.66 1.11 -52.39
N GLY A 216 -14.24 0.20 -51.52
CA GLY A 216 -14.00 0.54 -50.14
C GLY A 216 -13.42 -0.59 -49.33
N THR A 217 -13.28 -0.33 -48.03
CA THR A 217 -12.78 -1.31 -47.06
C THR A 217 -13.89 -1.79 -46.14
N PHE A 218 -13.66 -2.96 -45.56
CA PHE A 218 -14.51 -3.60 -44.57
C PHE A 218 -13.64 -4.23 -43.48
N GLU A 219 -13.62 -3.64 -42.29
CA GLU A 219 -12.71 -3.99 -41.19
C GLU A 219 -13.49 -4.50 -39.97
N ASP A 220 -13.01 -5.57 -39.33
CA ASP A 220 -13.53 -6.00 -38.03
C ASP A 220 -12.85 -5.25 -36.88
N VAL A 221 -13.58 -4.31 -36.26
CA VAL A 221 -13.07 -3.44 -35.18
C VAL A 221 -13.55 -3.89 -33.78
N THR A 222 -14.09 -5.10 -33.67
CA THR A 222 -14.69 -5.61 -32.42
C THR A 222 -13.69 -5.63 -31.25
N GLU A 223 -12.50 -6.16 -31.49
CA GLU A 223 -11.44 -6.31 -30.47
C GLU A 223 -10.91 -4.95 -30.00
N ALA A 224 -10.62 -4.05 -30.94
CA ALA A 224 -10.16 -2.69 -30.65
C ALA A 224 -11.19 -1.91 -29.80
N ARG A 225 -12.46 -2.02 -30.15
CA ARG A 225 -13.56 -1.38 -29.41
C ARG A 225 -13.72 -1.96 -28.01
N LEU A 226 -13.62 -3.28 -27.85
CA LEU A 226 -13.73 -3.94 -26.54
C LEU A 226 -12.60 -3.51 -25.60
N ILE A 227 -11.36 -3.43 -26.10
CA ILE A 227 -10.20 -2.96 -25.33
C ILE A 227 -10.40 -1.50 -24.91
N SER A 228 -10.79 -0.62 -25.85
CA SER A 228 -11.03 0.79 -25.55
C SER A 228 -12.15 0.99 -24.53
N THR A 229 -13.24 0.22 -24.64
CA THR A 229 -14.37 0.29 -23.71
C THR A 229 -13.95 -0.18 -22.32
N ARG A 230 -13.28 -1.34 -22.21
CA ARG A 230 -12.80 -1.88 -20.93
C ARG A 230 -11.79 -0.95 -20.26
N LEU A 231 -10.90 -0.31 -21.03
CA LEU A 231 -9.97 0.69 -20.50
C LEU A 231 -10.74 1.88 -19.90
N LYS A 232 -11.73 2.40 -20.64
CA LYS A 232 -12.56 3.51 -20.17
C LYS A 232 -13.32 3.15 -18.88
N GLU A 233 -13.99 2.00 -18.85
CA GLU A 233 -14.70 1.50 -17.67
C GLU A 233 -13.76 1.32 -16.47
N HIS A 234 -12.54 0.81 -16.70
CA HIS A 234 -11.56 0.64 -15.64
C HIS A 234 -11.05 1.98 -15.08
N THR A 235 -10.79 2.96 -15.96
CA THR A 235 -10.43 4.33 -15.55
C THR A 235 -11.54 4.99 -14.74
N GLU A 236 -12.79 4.92 -15.21
CA GLU A 236 -13.95 5.46 -14.49
C GLU A 236 -14.15 4.78 -13.12
N THR A 237 -13.96 3.46 -13.05
CA THR A 237 -14.04 2.71 -11.79
C THR A 237 -12.98 3.18 -10.79
N LEU A 238 -11.73 3.35 -11.23
CA LEU A 238 -10.65 3.83 -10.38
C LEU A 238 -10.88 5.27 -9.89
N GLU A 239 -11.36 6.15 -10.77
CA GLU A 239 -11.72 7.52 -10.38
C GLU A 239 -12.86 7.53 -9.35
N ASN A 240 -13.88 6.70 -9.54
CA ASN A 240 -14.98 6.55 -8.58
C ASN A 240 -14.51 6.02 -7.22
N ILE A 241 -13.61 5.04 -7.20
CA ILE A 241 -13.03 4.54 -5.94
C ILE A 241 -12.27 5.66 -5.23
N LEU A 242 -11.39 6.39 -5.94
CA LEU A 242 -10.60 7.47 -5.37
C LEU A 242 -11.45 8.65 -4.88
N ASN A 243 -12.58 8.93 -5.55
CA ASN A 243 -13.48 10.04 -5.19
C ASN A 243 -14.45 9.69 -4.05
N ASN A 244 -14.73 8.40 -3.82
CA ASN A 244 -15.53 7.93 -2.69
C ASN A 244 -14.71 7.70 -1.41
N LEU A 245 -13.38 7.83 -1.48
CA LEU A 245 -12.57 7.91 -0.26
C LEU A 245 -12.94 9.20 0.49
N ASN A 246 -13.11 9.13 1.80
CA ASN A 246 -13.27 10.34 2.63
C ASN A 246 -11.97 11.16 2.76
N ASP A 247 -10.85 10.61 2.28
CA ASP A 247 -9.52 11.21 2.39
C ASP A 247 -9.11 11.91 1.08
N ALA A 248 -8.41 13.03 1.20
CA ALA A 248 -7.76 13.68 0.07
C ALA A 248 -6.55 12.86 -0.37
N VAL A 249 -6.50 12.50 -1.65
CA VAL A 249 -5.37 11.75 -2.24
C VAL A 249 -4.62 12.68 -3.19
N ILE A 250 -3.31 12.82 -2.98
CA ILE A 250 -2.43 13.65 -3.79
C ILE A 250 -1.20 12.84 -4.18
N THR A 251 -0.92 12.71 -5.48
CA THR A 251 0.25 12.04 -6.01
C THR A 251 1.25 13.06 -6.52
N ILE A 252 2.52 12.97 -6.10
CA ILE A 252 3.61 13.85 -6.52
C ILE A 252 4.75 13.04 -7.17
N ASN A 253 5.50 13.65 -8.08
CA ASN A 253 6.73 13.07 -8.63
C ASN A 253 7.93 13.26 -7.69
N SER A 254 9.12 12.82 -8.13
CA SER A 254 10.35 12.89 -7.32
C SER A 254 10.87 14.31 -7.05
N GLU A 255 10.35 15.28 -7.81
CA GLU A 255 10.62 16.71 -7.73
C GLU A 255 9.58 17.46 -6.88
N GLY A 256 8.55 16.79 -6.37
CA GLY A 256 7.50 17.39 -5.55
C GLY A 256 6.38 18.08 -6.32
N GLN A 257 6.29 17.87 -7.63
CA GLN A 257 5.20 18.38 -8.47
C GLN A 257 4.00 17.45 -8.40
N ILE A 258 2.80 18.02 -8.24
CA ILE A 258 1.55 17.26 -8.17
C ILE A 258 1.22 16.71 -9.56
N ARG A 259 1.13 15.39 -9.68
CA ARG A 259 0.73 14.66 -10.89
C ARG A 259 -0.78 14.43 -10.93
N GLN A 260 -1.38 14.11 -9.78
CA GLN A 260 -2.79 13.79 -9.66
C GLN A 260 -3.32 14.17 -8.28
N CYS A 261 -4.58 14.55 -8.20
CA CYS A 261 -5.31 14.68 -6.95
C CYS A 261 -6.79 14.31 -7.14
N ASN A 262 -7.41 13.67 -6.13
CA ASN A 262 -8.84 13.35 -6.17
C ASN A 262 -9.71 14.60 -5.90
N GLU A 263 -11.01 14.51 -6.13
CA GLU A 263 -11.91 15.65 -5.90
C GLU A 263 -11.97 16.10 -4.44
N VAL A 264 -11.75 15.18 -3.51
CA VAL A 264 -11.71 15.49 -2.08
C VAL A 264 -10.55 16.43 -1.76
N ALA A 265 -9.37 16.21 -2.36
CA ALA A 265 -8.23 17.12 -2.20
C ALA A 265 -8.53 18.53 -2.72
N VAL A 266 -9.17 18.63 -3.88
CA VAL A 266 -9.57 19.90 -4.50
C VAL A 266 -10.53 20.66 -3.58
N ARG A 267 -11.59 19.99 -3.08
CA ARG A 267 -12.54 20.57 -2.12
C ARG A 267 -11.88 20.95 -0.80
N LEU A 268 -11.01 20.07 -0.26
CA LEU A 268 -10.34 20.30 1.01
C LEU A 268 -9.43 21.53 0.92
N PHE A 269 -8.57 21.64 -0.08
CA PHE A 269 -7.64 22.76 -0.16
C PHE A 269 -8.23 24.02 -0.81
N GLY A 270 -9.41 23.91 -1.42
CA GLY A 270 -10.15 25.03 -2.03
C GLY A 270 -9.53 25.55 -3.33
N TYR A 271 -8.83 24.69 -4.07
CA TYR A 271 -8.29 25.00 -5.40
C TYR A 271 -9.24 24.54 -6.50
N ASP A 272 -9.08 25.05 -7.71
CA ASP A 272 -9.79 24.53 -8.88
C ASP A 272 -9.07 23.29 -9.43
N LYS A 273 -9.80 22.34 -10.06
CA LYS A 273 -9.27 21.00 -10.42
C LYS A 273 -7.97 21.02 -11.23
N SER A 274 -7.74 22.03 -12.07
CA SER A 274 -6.55 22.16 -12.91
C SER A 274 -5.39 22.92 -12.25
N GLU A 275 -5.63 23.68 -11.19
CA GLU A 275 -4.60 24.55 -10.59
C GLU A 275 -3.48 23.77 -9.86
N PRO A 276 -3.77 22.70 -9.08
CA PRO A 276 -2.73 21.95 -8.39
C PRO A 276 -1.84 21.16 -9.34
N ILE A 277 -2.37 20.70 -10.48
CA ILE A 277 -1.67 19.80 -11.38
C ILE A 277 -0.44 20.51 -12.00
N GLY A 278 0.74 19.93 -11.80
CA GLY A 278 2.03 20.48 -12.21
C GLY A 278 2.65 21.48 -11.22
N ALA A 279 1.90 21.98 -10.24
CA ALA A 279 2.42 22.86 -9.21
C ALA A 279 3.22 22.09 -8.15
N ASN A 280 4.14 22.78 -7.47
CA ASN A 280 4.88 22.18 -6.35
C ASN A 280 3.96 22.07 -5.11
N VAL A 281 3.95 20.89 -4.49
CA VAL A 281 3.13 20.58 -3.31
C VAL A 281 3.37 21.50 -2.11
N ALA A 282 4.49 22.22 -2.07
CA ALA A 282 4.78 23.28 -1.09
C ALA A 282 3.68 24.37 -1.00
N MET A 283 2.85 24.53 -2.02
CA MET A 283 1.69 25.44 -1.98
C MET A 283 0.63 25.06 -0.94
N LEU A 284 0.58 23.79 -0.52
CA LEU A 284 -0.43 23.24 0.40
C LEU A 284 -0.02 23.32 1.88
N MET A 285 1.08 24.02 2.19
CA MET A 285 1.63 24.11 3.54
C MET A 285 2.04 25.54 3.89
N PRO A 286 1.98 25.94 5.18
CA PRO A 286 2.41 27.26 5.62
C PRO A 286 3.93 27.36 5.76
N GLN A 287 4.44 28.59 5.88
CA GLN A 287 5.84 28.81 6.27
C GLN A 287 6.07 28.40 7.74
N PRO A 288 7.26 27.88 8.11
CA PRO A 288 8.45 27.66 7.27
C PRO A 288 8.47 26.31 6.55
N TYR A 289 7.40 25.50 6.62
CA TYR A 289 7.38 24.15 6.04
C TYR A 289 7.49 24.20 4.51
N ALA A 290 6.76 25.12 3.87
CA ALA A 290 6.80 25.31 2.41
C ALA A 290 8.22 25.52 1.89
N MET A 291 9.00 26.43 2.51
CA MET A 291 10.37 26.74 2.09
C MET A 291 11.34 25.56 2.26
N LYS A 292 11.09 24.67 3.22
CA LYS A 292 11.99 23.55 3.53
C LYS A 292 11.60 22.25 2.82
N HIS A 293 10.43 22.18 2.18
CA HIS A 293 9.88 20.92 1.67
C HIS A 293 10.82 20.23 0.68
N ASP A 294 11.32 20.96 -0.31
CA ASP A 294 12.19 20.40 -1.35
C ASP A 294 13.50 19.82 -0.77
N SER A 295 14.01 20.43 0.31
CA SER A 295 15.19 19.91 1.01
C SER A 295 14.94 18.55 1.68
N TYR A 296 13.70 18.31 2.17
CA TYR A 296 13.33 17.02 2.76
C TYR A 296 13.27 15.92 1.69
N MET A 297 12.74 16.25 0.51
CA MET A 297 12.68 15.34 -0.63
C MET A 297 14.09 14.97 -1.13
N GLN A 298 14.97 15.97 -1.29
CA GLN A 298 16.36 15.76 -1.70
C GLN A 298 17.12 14.89 -0.69
N HIS A 299 16.96 15.17 0.60
CA HIS A 299 17.60 14.38 1.65
C HIS A 299 17.13 12.91 1.64
N TYR A 300 15.82 12.66 1.46
CA TYR A 300 15.31 11.30 1.33
C TYR A 300 15.85 10.60 0.07
N LYS A 301 15.90 11.29 -1.07
CA LYS A 301 16.47 10.76 -2.32
C LYS A 301 17.95 10.38 -2.17
N ALA A 302 18.71 11.12 -1.35
CA ALA A 302 20.13 10.86 -1.12
C ALA A 302 20.41 9.77 -0.07
N THR A 303 19.57 9.67 0.97
CA THR A 303 19.88 8.83 2.16
C THR A 303 18.99 7.60 2.29
N GLY A 304 17.80 7.59 1.69
CA GLY A 304 16.77 6.59 1.94
C GLY A 304 16.10 6.70 3.32
N GLU A 305 16.44 7.70 4.15
CA GLU A 305 15.89 7.86 5.50
C GLU A 305 14.48 8.47 5.49
N ALA A 306 13.47 7.61 5.52
CA ALA A 306 12.07 8.03 5.55
C ALA A 306 11.69 8.73 6.87
N LYS A 307 11.25 9.99 6.78
CA LYS A 307 10.72 10.74 7.95
C LYS A 307 9.21 10.59 8.18
N ILE A 308 8.44 10.30 7.12
CA ILE A 308 6.96 10.22 7.13
C ILE A 308 6.45 8.92 6.49
N ILE A 309 7.16 8.35 5.52
CA ILE A 309 6.72 7.14 4.81
C ILE A 309 6.45 6.00 5.79
N GLY A 310 5.22 5.48 5.76
CA GLY A 310 4.77 4.36 6.60
C GLY A 310 4.41 4.67 8.06
N VAL A 311 4.50 5.93 8.54
CA VAL A 311 4.25 6.24 9.98
C VAL A 311 3.08 7.20 10.23
N GLY A 312 2.53 7.88 9.22
CA GLY A 312 1.48 8.89 9.41
C GLY A 312 1.97 10.08 10.25
N ARG A 313 1.56 11.31 9.92
CA ARG A 313 2.01 12.49 10.65
C ARG A 313 1.01 13.62 10.64
N GLN A 314 0.77 14.20 11.81
CA GLN A 314 -0.01 15.43 11.91
C GLN A 314 0.86 16.66 11.66
N LEU A 315 0.46 17.51 10.70
CA LEU A 315 1.17 18.71 10.25
C LEU A 315 0.17 19.82 9.89
N PRO A 316 0.56 21.11 9.97
CA PRO A 316 -0.29 22.17 9.48
C PRO A 316 -0.31 22.18 7.95
N ALA A 317 -1.50 22.32 7.38
CA ALA A 317 -1.77 22.51 5.96
C ALA A 317 -2.38 23.89 5.71
N ARG A 318 -2.25 24.42 4.50
CA ARG A 318 -2.76 25.74 4.11
C ARG A 318 -3.70 25.62 2.91
N ARG A 319 -4.91 26.17 3.03
CA ARG A 319 -5.90 26.28 1.95
C ARG A 319 -5.61 27.50 1.04
N LYS A 320 -6.23 27.56 -0.14
CA LYS A 320 -6.08 28.67 -1.11
C LYS A 320 -6.38 30.04 -0.51
N ASN A 321 -7.42 30.11 0.33
CA ASN A 321 -7.83 31.35 1.02
C ASN A 321 -6.84 31.83 2.11
N GLY A 322 -5.79 31.05 2.41
CA GLY A 322 -4.81 31.35 3.44
C GLY A 322 -5.04 30.66 4.78
N ASP A 323 -6.20 30.02 4.99
CA ASP A 323 -6.52 29.35 6.24
C ASP A 323 -5.59 28.17 6.50
N VAL A 324 -5.12 28.07 7.74
CA VAL A 324 -4.28 26.96 8.20
C VAL A 324 -5.12 26.02 9.03
N PHE A 325 -5.07 24.73 8.69
CA PHE A 325 -5.74 23.66 9.43
C PHE A 325 -4.76 22.55 9.77
N GLN A 326 -5.07 21.75 10.78
CA GLN A 326 -4.26 20.61 11.15
C GLN A 326 -4.66 19.43 10.27
N MET A 327 -3.72 18.87 9.51
CA MET A 327 -3.94 17.66 8.71
C MET A 327 -3.20 16.48 9.30
N GLU A 328 -3.72 15.28 9.07
CA GLU A 328 -2.97 14.03 9.15
C GLU A 328 -2.53 13.62 7.73
N LEU A 329 -1.23 13.39 7.57
CA LEU A 329 -0.58 13.02 6.31
C LEU A 329 0.02 11.62 6.44
N SER A 330 -0.45 10.68 5.62
CA SER A 330 0.18 9.38 5.41
C SER A 330 0.79 9.33 4.02
N LEU A 331 2.02 8.82 3.90
CA LEU A 331 2.79 8.89 2.67
C LEU A 331 3.29 7.49 2.29
N THR A 332 3.10 7.10 1.04
CA THR A 332 3.61 5.86 0.46
C THR A 332 4.46 6.17 -0.76
N GLU A 333 5.47 5.33 -1.01
CA GLU A 333 6.31 5.38 -2.21
C GLU A 333 5.83 4.33 -3.20
N SER A 334 5.76 4.71 -4.48
CA SER A 334 5.43 3.81 -5.59
C SER A 334 6.37 4.09 -6.76
N VAL A 335 6.56 3.10 -7.63
CA VAL A 335 7.36 3.22 -8.85
C VAL A 335 6.46 2.96 -10.04
N GLU A 336 6.37 3.93 -10.94
CA GLU A 336 5.61 3.82 -12.18
C GLU A 336 6.52 4.14 -13.36
N LYS A 337 6.60 3.21 -14.33
CA LYS A 337 7.46 3.33 -15.53
C LYS A 337 8.93 3.66 -15.23
N GLY A 338 9.43 3.21 -14.07
CA GLY A 338 10.81 3.46 -13.63
C GLY A 338 11.03 4.80 -12.91
N GLU A 339 10.00 5.65 -12.80
CA GLU A 339 10.05 6.89 -12.03
C GLU A 339 9.44 6.69 -10.64
N LYS A 340 10.09 7.26 -9.62
CA LYS A 340 9.57 7.28 -8.25
C LYS A 340 8.46 8.32 -8.13
N GLN A 341 7.36 7.92 -7.53
CA GLN A 341 6.27 8.80 -7.14
C GLN A 341 5.87 8.57 -5.68
N TYR A 342 5.24 9.58 -5.11
CA TYR A 342 4.79 9.56 -3.72
C TYR A 342 3.30 9.85 -3.66
N ILE A 343 2.57 9.00 -2.94
CA ILE A 343 1.14 9.15 -2.75
C ILE A 343 0.91 9.61 -1.31
N GLY A 344 0.34 10.81 -1.17
CA GLY A 344 -0.05 11.41 0.10
C GLY A 344 -1.56 11.27 0.32
N LEU A 345 -1.93 10.62 1.41
CA LEU A 345 -3.29 10.65 1.97
C LEU A 345 -3.34 11.77 3.00
N VAL A 346 -4.23 12.72 2.80
CA VAL A 346 -4.43 13.90 3.64
C VAL A 346 -5.84 13.85 4.24
N ARG A 347 -5.91 13.97 5.55
CA ARG A 347 -7.18 14.04 6.29
C ARG A 347 -7.22 15.30 7.14
N ASP A 348 -8.35 16.01 7.11
CA ASP A 348 -8.63 17.06 8.08
C ASP A 348 -9.05 16.44 9.40
N ILE A 349 -8.36 16.76 10.48
CA ILE A 349 -8.57 16.09 11.77
C ILE A 349 -9.44 16.91 12.72
N SER A 350 -9.75 18.17 12.44
CA SER A 350 -10.54 18.99 13.37
C SER A 350 -11.35 20.09 12.70
N ASP A 351 -12.57 20.29 13.18
CA ASP A 351 -13.40 21.45 12.83
C ASP A 351 -12.94 22.77 13.49
N ARG A 352 -11.96 22.72 14.42
CA ARG A 352 -11.37 23.89 15.06
C ARG A 352 -10.19 24.43 14.26
N GLN A 353 -10.06 25.76 14.25
CA GLN A 353 -8.96 26.40 13.55
C GLN A 353 -7.61 26.06 14.19
N TYR A 354 -6.56 25.92 13.36
CA TYR A 354 -5.21 25.62 13.85
C TYR A 354 -4.73 26.61 14.91
N ASN A 355 -5.00 27.91 14.72
CA ASN A 355 -4.60 28.95 15.67
C ASN A 355 -5.30 28.81 17.02
N GLN A 356 -6.55 28.34 17.04
CA GLN A 356 -7.27 28.05 18.29
C GLN A 356 -6.63 26.88 19.03
N LEU A 357 -6.40 25.76 18.34
CA LEU A 357 -5.74 24.58 18.92
C LEU A 357 -4.34 24.90 19.43
N ARG A 358 -3.55 25.65 18.64
CA ARG A 358 -2.21 26.09 19.01
C ARG A 358 -2.23 27.02 20.23
N SER A 359 -3.19 27.96 20.27
CA SER A 359 -3.37 28.85 21.43
C SER A 359 -3.75 28.03 22.68
N ILE A 360 -4.65 27.05 22.54
CA ILE A 360 -5.05 26.17 23.65
C ILE A 360 -3.84 25.40 24.19
N GLN A 361 -3.09 24.77 23.30
CA GLN A 361 -1.87 24.04 23.65
C GLN A 361 -0.84 24.95 24.34
N ALA A 362 -0.60 26.15 23.81
CA ALA A 362 0.41 27.06 24.37
C ALA A 362 0.00 27.68 25.70
N ASN A 363 -1.29 27.97 25.90
CA ASN A 363 -1.75 28.76 27.03
C ASN A 363 -2.32 27.92 28.18
N TYR A 364 -2.93 26.76 27.90
CA TYR A 364 -3.68 25.98 28.88
C TYR A 364 -3.11 24.58 29.16
N LEU A 365 -2.32 23.99 28.26
CA LEU A 365 -1.67 22.70 28.54
C LEU A 365 -0.36 22.92 29.31
N ARG A 366 -0.46 22.92 30.63
CA ARG A 366 0.64 23.07 31.58
C ARG A 366 0.60 21.91 32.57
N ARG A 367 1.70 21.68 33.26
CA ARG A 367 1.79 20.57 34.22
C ARG A 367 0.74 20.70 35.31
N GLU A 368 0.57 21.89 35.86
CA GLU A 368 -0.38 22.17 36.94
C GLU A 368 -1.81 21.90 36.50
N THR A 369 -2.22 22.44 35.34
CA THR A 369 -3.58 22.27 34.81
C THR A 369 -3.89 20.83 34.43
N LEU A 370 -2.90 20.08 33.93
CA LEU A 370 -3.07 18.66 33.61
C LEU A 370 -3.15 17.78 34.87
N VAL A 371 -2.40 18.11 35.94
CA VAL A 371 -2.53 17.43 37.23
C VAL A 371 -3.92 17.66 37.80
N ASP A 372 -4.36 18.92 37.87
CA ASP A 372 -5.69 19.28 38.38
C ASP A 372 -6.82 18.61 37.57
N ALA A 373 -6.71 18.59 36.24
CA ALA A 373 -7.69 17.95 35.37
C ALA A 373 -7.73 16.43 35.57
N ASN A 374 -6.57 15.78 35.70
CA ASN A 374 -6.51 14.33 35.98
C ASN A 374 -7.11 14.02 37.36
N ASP A 375 -6.78 14.80 38.39
CA ASP A 375 -7.31 14.62 39.73
C ASP A 375 -8.83 14.80 39.74
N ALA A 376 -9.36 15.80 39.04
CA ALA A 376 -10.80 16.00 38.90
C ALA A 376 -11.50 14.77 38.30
N ILE A 377 -10.94 14.19 37.23
CA ILE A 377 -11.51 12.98 36.61
C ILE A 377 -11.35 11.76 37.54
N CYS A 378 -10.18 11.53 38.13
CA CYS A 378 -9.96 10.42 39.05
C CYS A 378 -10.89 10.50 40.26
N ASN A 379 -11.08 11.69 40.83
CA ASN A 379 -11.97 11.91 41.97
C ASN A 379 -13.44 11.72 41.57
N ALA A 380 -13.81 12.08 40.34
CA ALA A 380 -15.13 11.78 39.80
C ALA A 380 -15.34 10.27 39.63
N ILE A 381 -14.34 9.53 39.12
CA ILE A 381 -14.36 8.05 39.03
C ILE A 381 -14.57 7.44 40.42
N ALA A 382 -13.85 7.92 41.43
CA ALA A 382 -13.93 7.39 42.80
C ALA A 382 -15.33 7.50 43.43
N ARG A 383 -16.13 8.50 43.00
CA ARG A 383 -17.49 8.74 43.51
C ARG A 383 -18.55 7.90 42.80
N LEU A 384 -18.20 7.23 41.70
CA LEU A 384 -19.15 6.42 40.93
C LEU A 384 -19.50 5.12 41.67
N PRO A 385 -20.78 4.68 41.64
CA PRO A 385 -21.24 3.44 42.28
C PRO A 385 -20.41 2.19 41.95
N ILE A 386 -19.94 2.07 40.70
CA ILE A 386 -19.18 0.89 40.26
C ILE A 386 -17.79 0.79 40.92
N PHE A 387 -17.21 1.91 41.37
CA PHE A 387 -15.81 1.96 41.81
C PHE A 387 -15.49 1.02 42.98
N LYS A 388 -16.42 0.88 43.94
CA LYS A 388 -16.26 0.00 45.11
C LYS A 388 -16.20 -1.48 44.72
N HIS A 389 -16.87 -1.88 43.63
CA HIS A 389 -16.89 -3.27 43.16
C HIS A 389 -15.54 -3.69 42.55
N TYR A 390 -14.67 -2.73 42.24
CA TYR A 390 -13.32 -3.01 41.78
C TYR A 390 -12.30 -3.13 42.92
N GLN A 391 -12.67 -3.00 44.19
CA GLN A 391 -11.72 -3.28 45.28
C GLN A 391 -11.30 -4.75 45.25
N ILE A 392 -9.99 -5.01 45.28
CA ILE A 392 -9.45 -6.38 45.26
C ILE A 392 -9.63 -7.04 46.63
N GLN A 393 -9.54 -6.23 47.68
CA GLN A 393 -9.65 -6.60 49.08
C GLN A 393 -10.71 -5.70 49.72
N GLU A 394 -11.49 -6.24 50.66
CA GLU A 394 -12.46 -5.43 51.39
C GLU A 394 -11.75 -4.32 52.16
N ASN A 395 -12.23 -3.08 51.99
CA ASN A 395 -11.76 -1.88 52.68
C ASN A 395 -10.27 -1.53 52.46
N LEU A 396 -9.60 -2.15 51.49
CA LEU A 396 -8.20 -1.85 51.15
C LEU A 396 -8.08 -1.57 49.65
N LEU A 397 -7.51 -0.41 49.34
CA LEU A 397 -7.25 -0.01 47.97
C LEU A 397 -5.87 -0.49 47.54
N HIS A 398 -5.86 -1.42 46.59
CA HIS A 398 -4.64 -2.03 46.07
C HIS A 398 -4.27 -1.42 44.70
N ALA A 399 -3.14 -0.72 44.66
CA ALA A 399 -2.58 -0.13 43.46
C ALA A 399 -1.45 -0.97 42.87
N SER A 400 -1.13 -0.71 41.61
CA SER A 400 0.06 -1.21 40.93
C SER A 400 0.89 -0.06 40.36
N ALA A 401 2.21 -0.21 40.36
CA ALA A 401 3.12 0.68 39.65
C ALA A 401 3.97 -0.11 38.66
N ASP A 402 3.99 0.35 37.41
CA ASP A 402 4.75 -0.27 36.33
C ASP A 402 5.22 0.77 35.30
N GLY A 403 6.36 0.51 34.67
CA GLY A 403 7.06 1.39 33.75
C GLY A 403 6.89 0.99 32.29
N GLN A 404 6.16 1.80 31.53
CA GLN A 404 6.02 1.59 30.10
C GLN A 404 7.11 2.32 29.30
N LYS A 405 7.81 1.61 28.42
CA LYS A 405 8.92 2.12 27.61
C LYS A 405 8.41 2.72 26.30
N PHE A 406 8.89 3.91 25.95
CA PHE A 406 8.56 4.59 24.70
C PHE A 406 9.81 5.12 24.00
N GLU A 407 9.90 4.88 22.71
CA GLU A 407 10.98 5.39 21.86
C GLU A 407 10.82 6.91 21.67
N SER A 408 11.94 7.64 21.71
CA SER A 408 12.00 9.07 21.39
C SER A 408 12.87 9.28 20.15
N ARG A 409 12.40 10.12 19.23
CA ARG A 409 13.18 10.50 18.04
C ARG A 409 14.22 11.59 18.35
N LEU A 410 13.93 12.43 19.32
CA LEU A 410 14.77 13.58 19.67
C LEU A 410 15.53 13.28 20.96
N GLU A 411 16.77 13.75 21.01
CA GLU A 411 17.59 13.63 22.21
C GLU A 411 17.23 14.75 23.19
N THR A 412 16.79 14.34 24.39
CA THR A 412 16.57 15.19 25.54
C THR A 412 17.40 14.72 26.73
N PHE A 413 17.44 15.52 27.79
CA PHE A 413 18.17 15.14 29.00
C PHE A 413 17.60 13.87 29.66
N LYS A 414 16.32 13.50 29.46
CA LYS A 414 15.79 12.19 29.93
C LYS A 414 15.93 11.05 28.94
N THR A 415 16.12 11.31 27.65
CA THR A 415 16.21 10.21 26.68
C THR A 415 17.50 9.43 26.82
N ARG A 416 17.41 8.11 26.92
CA ARG A 416 18.55 7.21 27.19
C ARG A 416 18.45 5.95 26.35
N TYR A 417 19.59 5.35 26.04
CA TYR A 417 19.65 4.08 25.31
C TYR A 417 19.09 2.95 26.18
N ALA A 418 18.35 2.04 25.55
CA ALA A 418 17.92 0.78 26.17
C ALA A 418 17.88 -0.32 25.10
N SER A 419 18.98 -1.06 24.98
CA SER A 419 19.17 -2.07 23.92
C SER A 419 18.07 -3.13 23.88
N LYS A 420 17.61 -3.57 25.06
CA LYS A 420 16.51 -4.53 25.21
C LYS A 420 15.19 -4.06 24.55
N TYR A 421 14.90 -2.76 24.56
CA TYR A 421 13.59 -2.23 24.17
C TYR A 421 13.62 -1.45 22.85
N PHE A 422 14.74 -0.80 22.53
CA PHE A 422 14.86 0.11 21.39
C PHE A 422 16.03 -0.22 20.47
N GLY A 423 16.75 -1.34 20.68
CA GLY A 423 17.95 -1.67 19.92
C GLY A 423 19.02 -0.59 20.04
N THR A 424 19.35 0.08 18.94
CA THR A 424 20.32 1.21 18.92
C THR A 424 19.68 2.57 19.22
N ASN A 425 18.37 2.63 19.48
CA ASN A 425 17.65 3.90 19.66
C ASN A 425 17.51 4.29 21.13
N LYS A 426 17.14 5.55 21.37
CA LYS A 426 16.92 6.13 22.70
C LYS A 426 15.44 6.24 23.01
N GLY A 427 15.11 6.29 24.29
CA GLY A 427 13.74 6.52 24.73
C GLY A 427 13.64 6.90 26.20
N VAL A 428 12.41 6.84 26.68
CA VAL A 428 12.02 7.20 28.04
C VAL A 428 11.12 6.11 28.64
N SER A 429 11.00 6.11 29.96
CA SER A 429 10.13 5.20 30.70
C SER A 429 9.06 6.01 31.44
N ALA A 430 7.81 5.66 31.23
CA ALA A 430 6.67 6.28 31.89
C ALA A 430 6.14 5.35 32.98
N VAL A 431 6.53 5.63 34.24
CA VAL A 431 6.08 4.87 35.40
C VAL A 431 4.71 5.38 35.81
N THR A 432 3.70 4.51 35.80
CA THR A 432 2.30 4.89 36.09
C THR A 432 1.83 4.16 37.34
N LEU A 433 1.15 4.88 38.22
CA LEU A 433 0.44 4.35 39.38
C LEU A 433 -1.04 4.22 39.04
N VAL A 434 -1.54 2.98 39.12
CA VAL A 434 -2.92 2.63 38.76
C VAL A 434 -3.62 2.04 39.98
N ALA A 435 -4.80 2.55 40.33
CA ALA A 435 -5.63 2.04 41.41
C ALA A 435 -7.09 1.95 40.95
N ASN A 436 -7.74 0.79 41.14
CA ASN A 436 -9.09 0.51 40.63
C ASN A 436 -9.29 1.00 39.19
N HIS A 437 -8.37 0.63 38.30
CA HIS A 437 -8.30 1.02 36.89
C HIS A 437 -7.92 2.49 36.60
N ALA A 438 -8.14 3.43 37.53
CA ALA A 438 -7.76 4.83 37.34
C ALA A 438 -6.23 5.03 37.45
N ALA A 439 -5.65 5.80 36.53
CA ALA A 439 -4.24 6.18 36.56
C ALA A 439 -4.06 7.47 37.37
N ILE A 440 -3.90 7.27 38.67
CA ILE A 440 -3.91 8.33 39.68
C ILE A 440 -2.63 9.17 39.70
N ASN A 441 -1.49 8.62 39.26
CA ASN A 441 -0.25 9.39 39.13
C ASN A 441 0.68 8.79 38.07
N ALA A 442 1.59 9.59 37.51
CA ALA A 442 2.62 9.12 36.59
C ALA A 442 3.89 9.96 36.66
N LYS A 443 5.03 9.36 36.29
CA LYS A 443 6.34 10.02 36.24
C LYS A 443 7.16 9.56 35.05
N MET A 444 7.75 10.52 34.35
CA MET A 444 8.71 10.27 33.26
C MET A 444 10.14 10.18 33.80
N ILE A 445 10.79 9.05 33.54
CA ILE A 445 12.19 8.78 33.90
C ILE A 445 12.97 8.33 32.65
N GLY A 446 14.30 8.34 32.74
CA GLY A 446 15.16 7.84 31.67
C GLY A 446 14.98 6.34 31.45
N ALA A 447 15.14 5.86 30.21
CA ALA A 447 14.94 4.45 29.89
C ALA A 447 15.91 3.49 30.62
N ASN A 448 17.09 4.00 31.00
CA ASN A 448 18.12 3.30 31.77
C ASN A 448 17.93 3.43 33.29
N GLU A 449 17.02 4.29 33.75
CA GLU A 449 16.75 4.46 35.18
C GLU A 449 15.84 3.33 35.66
N HIS A 450 16.12 2.86 36.88
CA HIS A 450 15.39 1.77 37.50
C HIS A 450 14.14 2.29 38.19
N GLU A 451 12.95 1.83 37.78
CA GLU A 451 11.66 2.35 38.24
C GLU A 451 11.45 2.20 39.75
N SER A 452 12.03 1.16 40.35
CA SER A 452 11.96 0.91 41.80
C SER A 452 12.43 2.09 42.65
N HIS A 453 13.29 2.97 42.11
CA HIS A 453 13.81 4.15 42.81
C HIS A 453 12.79 5.30 42.93
N PHE A 454 11.66 5.21 42.23
CA PHE A 454 10.67 6.27 42.13
C PHE A 454 9.30 5.89 42.70
N ILE A 455 9.17 4.67 43.22
CA ILE A 455 7.90 4.10 43.70
C ILE A 455 7.30 4.92 44.84
N TYR A 456 8.11 5.24 45.85
CA TYR A 456 7.69 6.06 46.98
C TYR A 456 7.30 7.46 46.51
N ASP A 457 8.13 8.09 45.66
CA ASP A 457 7.85 9.42 45.13
C ASP A 457 6.49 9.44 44.40
N LEU A 458 6.19 8.39 43.64
CA LEU A 458 4.96 8.27 42.86
C LEU A 458 3.72 8.10 43.74
N LEU A 459 3.79 7.28 44.79
CA LEU A 459 2.71 7.17 45.77
C LEU A 459 2.51 8.48 46.56
N PHE A 460 3.59 9.03 47.08
CA PHE A 460 3.52 10.19 47.99
C PHE A 460 3.17 11.51 47.28
N SER A 461 3.47 11.62 45.98
CA SER A 461 3.07 12.78 45.18
C SER A 461 1.67 12.70 44.60
N ASN A 462 0.91 11.61 44.85
CA ASN A 462 -0.47 11.49 44.39
C ASN A 462 -1.39 12.49 45.12
N THR A 463 -1.97 13.40 44.36
CA THR A 463 -2.85 14.47 44.85
C THR A 463 -4.34 14.13 44.78
N SER A 464 -4.74 13.09 44.03
CA SER A 464 -6.14 12.62 43.96
C SER A 464 -6.69 12.09 45.29
N ASP A 465 -8.02 12.02 45.41
CA ASP A 465 -8.76 11.46 46.56
C ASP A 465 -8.58 9.94 46.69
N ILE A 466 -8.12 9.28 45.63
CA ILE A 466 -7.87 7.84 45.59
C ILE A 466 -6.51 7.55 46.26
N LYS A 467 -6.51 7.12 47.52
CA LYS A 467 -5.29 6.81 48.30
C LYS A 467 -5.09 5.29 48.44
N PRO A 468 -4.06 4.70 47.79
CA PRO A 468 -3.77 3.28 47.93
C PRO A 468 -3.23 2.92 49.31
N ASP A 469 -3.63 1.76 49.84
CA ASP A 469 -3.09 1.16 51.05
C ASP A 469 -1.98 0.14 50.73
N VAL A 470 -2.14 -0.57 49.61
CA VAL A 470 -1.24 -1.62 49.14
C VAL A 470 -0.70 -1.27 47.76
N LEU A 471 0.59 -1.52 47.54
CA LEU A 471 1.22 -1.36 46.22
C LEU A 471 1.88 -2.65 45.75
N SER A 472 1.56 -3.06 44.53
CA SER A 472 2.28 -4.10 43.80
C SER A 472 3.13 -3.57 42.64
N THR A 473 4.27 -4.19 42.44
CA THR A 473 5.12 -4.02 41.25
C THR A 473 5.52 -5.40 40.72
N ASP A 474 6.07 -5.47 39.52
CA ASP A 474 6.77 -6.67 39.07
C ASP A 474 8.10 -6.85 39.85
N THR A 475 8.88 -7.87 39.49
CA THR A 475 10.17 -8.15 40.14
C THR A 475 11.18 -7.02 39.93
N HIS A 476 11.13 -6.33 38.79
CA HIS A 476 12.03 -5.22 38.46
C HIS A 476 11.61 -3.91 39.14
N GLY A 477 10.37 -3.77 39.59
CA GLY A 477 9.90 -2.64 40.38
C GLY A 477 10.29 -2.65 41.86
N ALA A 478 10.97 -3.70 42.35
CA ALA A 478 11.46 -3.80 43.73
C ALA A 478 12.96 -3.48 43.87
N ASN A 479 13.37 -2.95 45.03
CA ASN A 479 14.79 -2.83 45.42
C ASN A 479 14.99 -3.15 46.91
N HIS A 480 16.22 -3.01 47.40
CA HIS A 480 16.63 -3.31 48.77
C HIS A 480 16.20 -2.27 49.83
N MET A 481 15.39 -1.28 49.45
CA MET A 481 14.88 -0.23 50.35
C MET A 481 13.35 -0.07 50.27
N ASN A 482 12.70 -0.57 49.22
CA ASN A 482 11.26 -0.34 49.00
C ASN A 482 10.38 -0.87 50.13
N PHE A 483 10.68 -2.05 50.70
CA PHE A 483 9.90 -2.56 51.83
C PHE A 483 10.04 -1.63 53.04
N ALA A 484 11.26 -1.21 53.36
CA ALA A 484 11.50 -0.30 54.48
C ALA A 484 10.79 1.05 54.29
N LEU A 485 10.97 1.70 53.14
CA LEU A 485 10.45 3.06 52.90
C LEU A 485 8.92 3.11 52.87
N LEU A 486 8.29 2.10 52.27
CA LEU A 486 6.83 2.03 52.16
C LEU A 486 6.19 1.68 53.50
N ASP A 487 6.74 0.69 54.22
CA ASP A 487 6.26 0.27 55.54
C ASP A 487 6.35 1.41 56.57
N LEU A 488 7.49 2.12 56.63
CA LEU A 488 7.66 3.31 57.49
C LEU A 488 6.71 4.47 57.15
N SER A 489 6.08 4.43 55.98
CA SER A 489 5.14 5.44 55.51
C SER A 489 3.69 4.98 55.56
N GLY A 490 3.42 3.79 56.12
CA GLY A 490 2.08 3.24 56.28
C GLY A 490 1.53 2.52 55.05
N TYR A 491 2.37 2.19 54.05
CA TYR A 491 1.96 1.45 52.87
C TYR A 491 2.44 0.01 52.93
N ALA A 492 1.57 -0.93 52.55
CA ALA A 492 1.97 -2.32 52.37
C ALA A 492 2.60 -2.53 50.98
N PHE A 493 3.84 -3.01 50.93
CA PHE A 493 4.50 -3.35 49.66
C PHE A 493 4.35 -4.84 49.34
N ALA A 494 3.77 -5.13 48.18
CA ALA A 494 3.44 -6.49 47.75
C ALA A 494 3.92 -6.79 46.32
N PRO A 495 5.25 -6.90 46.08
CA PRO A 495 5.80 -7.17 44.76
C PRO A 495 5.54 -8.60 44.30
N ARG A 496 5.36 -8.81 42.99
CA ARG A 496 5.28 -10.14 42.37
C ARG A 496 6.68 -10.62 42.01
N TYR A 497 7.10 -11.71 42.63
CA TYR A 497 8.34 -12.40 42.27
C TYR A 497 8.11 -13.39 41.13
N ALA A 498 8.86 -13.25 40.04
CA ALA A 498 8.83 -14.18 38.90
C ALA A 498 9.36 -15.57 39.30
N ASN A 499 10.45 -15.62 40.08
CA ASN A 499 10.99 -16.83 40.66
C ASN A 499 10.95 -16.73 42.20
N VAL A 500 9.82 -17.12 42.78
CA VAL A 500 9.62 -17.08 44.24
C VAL A 500 10.62 -17.99 44.95
N GLY A 501 10.95 -19.15 44.36
CA GLY A 501 11.88 -20.13 44.95
C GLY A 501 13.26 -19.53 45.20
N SER A 502 13.84 -18.83 44.22
CA SER A 502 15.12 -18.13 44.40
C SER A 502 15.08 -17.08 45.51
N VAL A 503 13.98 -16.34 45.63
CA VAL A 503 13.84 -15.28 46.64
C VAL A 503 13.69 -15.85 48.04
N ILE A 504 13.06 -17.03 48.16
CA ILE A 504 12.98 -17.81 49.40
C ILE A 504 14.37 -18.35 49.74
N ASP A 505 15.03 -19.02 48.79
CA ASP A 505 16.36 -19.59 48.97
C ASP A 505 17.38 -18.53 49.36
N ASP A 506 17.28 -17.30 48.87
CA ASP A 506 18.18 -16.21 49.25
C ASP A 506 18.09 -15.83 50.74
N GLN A 507 16.92 -16.01 51.38
CA GLN A 507 16.68 -15.54 52.76
C GLN A 507 16.52 -16.64 53.79
N PHE A 508 16.00 -17.80 53.37
CA PHE A 508 15.62 -18.88 54.26
C PHE A 508 16.35 -20.17 53.91
N SER A 509 16.51 -21.02 54.93
CA SER A 509 17.02 -22.38 54.81
C SER A 509 16.14 -23.30 55.63
N ILE A 510 16.03 -24.56 55.21
CA ILE A 510 15.29 -25.57 55.96
C ILE A 510 16.25 -26.26 56.95
N HIS A 511 15.92 -26.22 58.23
CA HIS A 511 16.63 -26.94 59.29
C HIS A 511 15.61 -27.71 60.13
N ASN A 512 15.77 -29.04 60.24
CA ASN A 512 14.84 -29.92 60.97
C ASN A 512 13.36 -29.69 60.59
N GLU A 513 13.06 -29.67 59.29
CA GLU A 513 11.72 -29.42 58.74
C GLU A 513 11.13 -28.02 59.07
N GLN A 514 11.91 -27.13 59.69
CA GLN A 514 11.52 -25.76 59.97
C GLN A 514 12.22 -24.78 59.03
N LEU A 515 11.48 -23.77 58.59
CA LEU A 515 12.01 -22.68 57.79
C LEU A 515 12.69 -21.65 58.71
N VAL A 516 14.00 -21.45 58.56
CA VAL A 516 14.80 -20.55 59.39
C VAL A 516 15.50 -19.52 58.51
N MET A 517 15.60 -18.28 58.97
CA MET A 517 16.37 -17.23 58.30
C MET A 517 17.86 -17.63 58.23
N LYS A 518 18.46 -17.58 57.03
CA LYS A 518 19.88 -17.90 56.80
C LYS A 518 20.84 -17.02 57.59
N THR A 519 20.46 -15.75 57.74
CA THR A 519 21.22 -14.77 58.51
C THR A 519 20.25 -14.05 59.44
N PRO A 520 20.47 -14.08 60.77
CA PRO A 520 19.65 -13.36 61.73
C PRO A 520 19.54 -11.87 61.38
N ILE A 521 18.40 -11.26 61.70
CA ILE A 521 18.22 -9.82 61.56
C ILE A 521 19.00 -9.12 62.68
N ASP A 522 19.83 -8.14 62.32
CA ASP A 522 20.60 -7.34 63.28
C ASP A 522 19.73 -6.21 63.85
N ILE A 523 18.87 -6.57 64.81
CA ILE A 523 17.94 -5.65 65.47
C ILE A 523 18.69 -4.52 66.20
N ALA A 524 19.82 -4.82 66.82
CA ALA A 524 20.61 -3.83 67.57
C ALA A 524 21.08 -2.68 66.67
N THR A 525 21.54 -2.98 65.44
CA THR A 525 21.91 -1.93 64.48
C THR A 525 20.69 -1.11 64.05
N VAL A 526 19.53 -1.74 63.82
CA VAL A 526 18.28 -1.04 63.48
C VAL A 526 17.87 -0.07 64.59
N GLU A 527 17.85 -0.53 65.84
CA GLU A 527 17.51 0.29 67.02
C GLU A 527 18.48 1.47 67.17
N SER A 528 19.79 1.23 67.03
CA SER A 528 20.81 2.27 67.19
C SER A 528 20.72 3.41 66.18
N GLN A 529 20.15 3.15 64.99
CA GLN A 529 20.03 4.13 63.90
C GLN A 529 18.58 4.57 63.67
N TRP A 530 17.63 4.14 64.52
CA TRP A 530 16.21 4.34 64.32
C TRP A 530 15.83 5.83 64.21
N ASP A 531 16.36 6.67 65.12
CA ASP A 531 16.14 8.11 65.10
C ASP A 531 16.60 8.77 63.78
N VAL A 532 17.70 8.28 63.20
CA VAL A 532 18.23 8.78 61.93
C VAL A 532 17.35 8.34 60.77
N ALA A 533 16.90 7.08 60.77
CA ALA A 533 15.96 6.57 59.78
C ALA A 533 14.64 7.37 59.79
N GLN A 534 14.09 7.67 60.98
CA GLN A 534 12.91 8.52 61.12
C GLN A 534 13.12 9.93 60.54
N ARG A 535 14.28 10.56 60.78
CA ARG A 535 14.60 11.87 60.19
C ARG A 535 14.68 11.83 58.66
N ILE A 536 15.18 10.75 58.09
CA ILE A 536 15.19 10.52 56.64
C ILE A 536 13.76 10.42 56.11
N MET A 537 12.89 9.67 56.80
CA MET A 537 11.48 9.57 56.43
C MET A 537 10.77 10.92 56.51
N ILE A 538 11.03 11.72 57.55
CA ILE A 538 10.49 13.09 57.66
C ILE A 538 10.99 13.96 56.49
N SER A 539 12.25 13.82 56.08
CA SER A 539 12.81 14.56 54.94
C SER A 539 12.13 14.18 53.62
N LEU A 540 11.85 12.88 53.43
CA LEU A 540 11.08 12.39 52.28
C LEU A 540 9.64 12.92 52.30
N GLN A 541 8.95 12.84 53.45
CA GLN A 541 7.58 13.32 53.60
C GLN A 541 7.45 14.85 53.45
N ARG A 542 8.48 15.60 53.86
CA ARG A 542 8.56 17.06 53.64
C ARG A 542 8.98 17.44 52.22
N LYS A 543 9.22 16.47 51.33
CA LYS A 543 9.68 16.67 49.95
C LYS A 543 10.99 17.47 49.85
N THR A 544 11.83 17.47 50.90
CA THR A 544 13.16 18.11 50.86
C THR A 544 14.20 17.24 50.17
N THR A 545 13.89 15.95 49.96
CA THR A 545 14.63 15.00 49.13
C THR A 545 13.65 14.03 48.47
N THR A 546 14.10 13.29 47.46
CA THR A 546 13.33 12.22 46.80
C THR A 546 13.91 10.85 47.13
N GLN A 547 13.11 9.79 46.92
CA GLN A 547 13.59 8.42 47.04
C GLN A 547 14.78 8.17 46.11
N ALA A 548 14.71 8.62 44.86
CA ALA A 548 15.78 8.39 43.90
C ALA A 548 17.11 9.01 44.35
N VAL A 549 17.08 10.20 44.97
CA VAL A 549 18.27 10.84 45.55
C VAL A 549 18.75 10.07 46.77
N LEU A 550 17.84 9.61 47.63
CA LEU A 550 18.17 8.84 48.82
C LEU A 550 18.86 7.51 48.46
N VAL A 551 18.25 6.71 47.59
CA VAL A 551 18.80 5.42 47.13
C VAL A 551 20.17 5.63 46.48
N ARG A 552 20.33 6.66 45.64
CA ARG A 552 21.62 6.97 45.00
C ARG A 552 22.69 7.37 46.01
N LYS A 553 22.37 8.17 47.02
CA LYS A 553 23.31 8.56 48.08
C LYS A 553 23.70 7.37 48.95
N LEU A 554 22.73 6.59 49.41
CA LEU A 554 22.97 5.44 50.28
C LEU A 554 23.73 4.32 49.56
N SER A 555 23.48 4.12 48.27
CA SER A 555 24.24 3.16 47.45
C SER A 555 25.71 3.56 47.26
N GLY A 556 26.05 4.84 47.46
CA GLY A 556 27.42 5.33 47.44
C GLY A 556 28.17 5.14 48.76
N TYR A 557 27.48 4.73 49.84
CA TYR A 557 28.13 4.50 51.13
C TYR A 557 28.85 3.14 51.15
N PRO A 558 29.90 2.99 51.98
CA PRO A 558 30.49 1.69 52.26
C PRO A 558 29.44 0.70 52.78
N LYS A 559 29.57 -0.59 52.44
CA LYS A 559 28.59 -1.63 52.81
C LYS A 559 28.41 -1.78 54.33
N ASP A 560 29.42 -1.43 55.10
CA ASP A 560 29.48 -1.46 56.56
C ASP A 560 28.98 -0.16 57.21
N HIS A 561 28.57 0.85 56.43
CA HIS A 561 28.06 2.10 56.97
C HIS A 561 26.82 1.84 57.86
N PRO A 562 26.81 2.28 59.14
CA PRO A 562 25.78 1.92 60.12
C PRO A 562 24.33 2.17 59.64
N LEU A 563 24.07 3.35 59.07
CA LEU A 563 22.75 3.72 58.54
C LEU A 563 22.30 2.84 57.36
N LEU A 564 23.19 2.55 56.41
CA LEU A 564 22.86 1.71 55.25
C LEU A 564 22.53 0.29 55.72
N LYS A 565 23.33 -0.23 56.67
CA LYS A 565 23.10 -1.52 57.31
C LYS A 565 21.75 -1.53 58.03
N ALA A 566 21.43 -0.53 58.84
CA ALA A 566 20.16 -0.43 59.56
C ALA A 566 18.94 -0.45 58.61
N ILE A 567 18.92 0.38 57.56
CA ILE A 567 17.80 0.42 56.61
C ILE A 567 17.69 -0.91 55.84
N THR A 568 18.83 -1.51 55.49
CA THR A 568 18.85 -2.80 54.77
C THR A 568 18.34 -3.93 55.66
N GLU A 569 18.72 -3.99 56.93
CA GLU A 569 18.26 -4.99 57.90
C GLU A 569 16.76 -4.83 58.19
N TYR A 570 16.27 -3.59 58.35
CA TYR A 570 14.84 -3.32 58.46
C TYR A 570 14.07 -3.75 57.20
N ASN A 571 14.60 -3.44 56.01
CA ASN A 571 14.02 -3.90 54.75
C ASN A 571 13.98 -5.44 54.67
N ARG A 572 15.05 -6.12 55.11
CA ARG A 572 15.12 -7.59 55.16
C ARG A 572 14.05 -8.17 56.09
N LEU A 573 13.84 -7.57 57.26
CA LEU A 573 12.79 -7.98 58.21
C LEU A 573 11.40 -7.91 57.58
N VAL A 574 11.02 -6.74 57.04
CA VAL A 574 9.69 -6.54 56.43
C VAL A 574 9.51 -7.44 55.20
N LYS A 575 10.56 -7.57 54.37
CA LYS A 575 10.56 -8.47 53.20
C LYS A 575 10.36 -9.94 53.61
N ALA A 576 11.03 -10.38 54.68
CA ALA A 576 10.90 -11.75 55.17
C ALA A 576 9.46 -12.05 55.61
N LEU A 577 8.84 -11.14 56.38
CA LEU A 577 7.43 -11.26 56.78
C LEU A 577 6.49 -11.34 55.57
N TYR A 578 6.72 -10.47 54.57
CA TYR A 578 5.95 -10.51 53.32
C TYR A 578 6.10 -11.86 52.59
N ILE A 579 7.32 -12.38 52.45
CA ILE A 579 7.56 -13.66 51.74
C ILE A 579 6.86 -14.82 52.44
N LEU A 580 6.93 -14.89 53.77
CA LEU A 580 6.23 -15.92 54.54
C LEU A 580 4.71 -15.87 54.29
N ASN A 581 4.12 -14.67 54.33
CA ASN A 581 2.71 -14.48 54.00
C ASN A 581 2.41 -14.83 52.53
N TYR A 582 3.27 -14.40 51.61
CA TYR A 582 3.12 -14.68 50.18
C TYR A 582 3.24 -16.17 49.84
N MET A 583 3.98 -16.95 50.64
CA MET A 583 4.04 -18.41 50.54
C MET A 583 2.78 -19.08 51.10
N GLY A 584 2.32 -18.64 52.27
CA GLY A 584 1.20 -19.26 52.98
C GLY A 584 -0.18 -18.87 52.45
N ASP A 585 -0.33 -17.68 51.86
CA ASP A 585 -1.63 -17.12 51.48
C ASP A 585 -1.83 -17.06 49.95
N GLU A 586 -2.70 -17.93 49.45
CA GLU A 586 -3.12 -17.94 48.05
C GLU A 586 -3.90 -16.67 47.65
N LYS A 587 -4.69 -16.11 48.57
CA LYS A 587 -5.49 -14.90 48.30
C LYS A 587 -4.57 -13.72 48.05
N LEU A 588 -3.55 -13.51 48.89
CA LEU A 588 -2.53 -12.47 48.68
C LEU A 588 -1.89 -12.58 47.29
N ARG A 589 -1.49 -13.78 46.85
CA ARG A 589 -0.92 -13.98 45.51
C ARG A 589 -1.89 -13.60 44.40
N LYS A 590 -3.17 -13.98 44.52
CA LYS A 590 -4.22 -13.60 43.58
C LYS A 590 -4.46 -12.09 43.58
N HIS A 591 -4.42 -11.44 44.74
CA HIS A 591 -4.60 -10.00 44.85
C HIS A 591 -3.48 -9.23 44.15
N VAL A 592 -2.22 -9.61 44.41
CA VAL A 592 -1.03 -9.06 43.73
C VAL A 592 -1.14 -9.23 42.21
N GLN A 593 -1.52 -10.43 41.74
CA GLN A 593 -1.68 -10.68 40.31
C GLN A 593 -2.79 -9.81 39.69
N ARG A 594 -3.93 -9.68 40.37
CA ARG A 594 -5.05 -8.84 39.90
C ARG A 594 -4.66 -7.36 39.81
N ALA A 595 -3.90 -6.84 40.78
CA ALA A 595 -3.40 -5.47 40.73
C ALA A 595 -2.51 -5.24 39.51
N LEU A 596 -1.55 -6.13 39.26
CA LEU A 596 -0.66 -6.02 38.09
C LEU A 596 -1.39 -6.16 36.76
N ASN A 597 -2.39 -7.05 36.67
CA ASN A 597 -3.20 -7.20 35.46
C ASN A 597 -3.94 -5.89 35.10
N ARG A 598 -4.32 -5.06 36.09
CA ARG A 598 -4.94 -3.75 35.85
C ARG A 598 -3.96 -2.74 35.29
N GLY A 599 -2.73 -2.74 35.80
CA GLY A 599 -1.63 -1.95 35.23
C GLY A 599 -1.40 -2.30 33.75
N GLU A 600 -1.36 -3.59 33.42
CA GLU A 600 -1.20 -4.04 32.03
C GLU A 600 -2.40 -3.63 31.14
N ALA A 601 -3.63 -3.77 31.63
CA ALA A 601 -4.83 -3.32 30.89
C ALA A 601 -4.76 -1.82 30.59
N TYR A 602 -4.36 -1.00 31.57
CA TYR A 602 -4.12 0.43 31.36
C TYR A 602 -3.03 0.67 30.30
N HIS A 603 -1.93 -0.07 30.33
CA HIS A 603 -0.85 0.03 29.35
C HIS A 603 -1.27 -0.35 27.93
N GLN A 604 -2.25 -1.24 27.78
CA GLN A 604 -2.86 -1.56 26.47
C GLN A 604 -3.70 -0.39 25.95
N LEU A 605 -4.61 0.16 26.77
CA LEU A 605 -5.39 1.35 26.40
C LEU A 605 -4.49 2.53 26.05
N ARG A 606 -3.48 2.78 26.87
CA ARG A 606 -2.52 3.85 26.64
C ARG A 606 -1.73 3.66 25.33
N ARG A 607 -1.38 2.42 24.97
CA ARG A 607 -0.77 2.11 23.66
C ARG A 607 -1.73 2.41 22.51
N ALA A 608 -3.01 2.06 22.64
CA ALA A 608 -4.00 2.38 21.62
C ALA A 608 -4.09 3.89 21.36
N ILE A 609 -4.14 4.71 22.43
CA ILE A 609 -4.13 6.19 22.33
C ILE A 609 -2.83 6.71 21.71
N ALA A 610 -1.67 6.15 22.10
CA ALA A 610 -0.37 6.53 21.52
C ALA A 610 -0.25 6.13 20.04
N SER A 611 -0.93 5.07 19.62
CA SER A 611 -0.82 4.51 18.27
C SER A 611 -1.41 5.41 17.19
N VAL A 612 -2.45 6.18 17.51
CA VAL A 612 -3.02 7.27 16.67
C VAL A 612 -1.94 8.24 16.19
N ASN A 613 -0.84 8.35 16.93
CA ASN A 613 0.25 9.29 16.63
C ASN A 613 1.60 8.61 16.33
N GLY A 614 1.59 7.30 16.03
CA GLY A 614 2.77 6.53 15.60
C GLY A 614 3.64 6.01 16.74
N ASN A 615 3.10 5.85 17.96
CA ASN A 615 3.75 5.22 19.13
C ASN A 615 5.10 5.82 19.59
N ARG A 616 5.46 7.03 19.13
CA ARG A 616 6.74 7.69 19.46
C ARG A 616 6.50 9.03 20.13
N PHE A 617 7.32 9.35 21.14
CA PHE A 617 7.28 10.67 21.77
C PHE A 617 7.75 11.76 20.79
N ARG A 618 7.02 12.89 20.79
CA ARG A 618 7.24 14.02 19.88
C ARG A 618 7.92 15.23 20.54
N GLY A 619 8.02 15.24 21.86
CA GLY A 619 8.61 16.33 22.61
C GLY A 619 10.08 16.50 22.27
N SER A 620 10.47 17.73 21.98
CA SER A 620 11.86 18.17 21.79
C SER A 620 12.55 18.52 23.12
N THR A 621 11.78 18.62 24.20
CA THR A 621 12.25 18.90 25.55
C THR A 621 11.66 17.91 26.56
N ASP A 622 12.31 17.76 27.72
CA ASP A 622 11.77 16.92 28.81
C ASP A 622 10.39 17.39 29.28
N TYR A 623 10.15 18.70 29.27
CA TYR A 623 8.86 19.29 29.64
C TYR A 623 7.76 18.88 28.66
N GLU A 624 8.01 18.95 27.35
CA GLU A 624 7.04 18.50 26.34
C GLU A 624 6.74 17.00 26.42
N ILE A 625 7.76 16.18 26.73
CA ILE A 625 7.58 14.74 26.95
C ILE A 625 6.68 14.50 28.18
N GLU A 626 6.88 15.23 29.28
CA GLU A 626 6.03 15.15 30.46
C GLU A 626 4.58 15.57 30.16
N LEU A 627 4.37 16.72 29.50
CA LEU A 627 3.04 17.18 29.12
C LEU A 627 2.32 16.14 28.26
N TRP A 628 3.01 15.55 27.27
CA TRP A 628 2.40 14.54 26.41
C TRP A 628 2.01 13.28 27.19
N ASN A 629 2.85 12.85 28.15
CA ASN A 629 2.52 11.75 29.05
C ASN A 629 1.27 12.04 29.88
N ASP A 630 1.15 13.24 30.45
CA ASP A 630 -0.01 13.63 31.26
C ASP A 630 -1.27 13.85 30.41
N CYS A 631 -1.16 14.33 29.17
CA CYS A 631 -2.27 14.37 28.22
C CYS A 631 -2.77 12.96 27.88
N ALA A 632 -1.86 12.01 27.62
CA ALA A 632 -2.24 10.62 27.35
C ALA A 632 -2.91 9.97 28.56
N ARG A 633 -2.40 10.26 29.77
CA ARG A 633 -3.05 9.84 31.03
C ARG A 633 -4.44 10.45 31.19
N LEU A 634 -4.59 11.74 30.89
CA LEU A 634 -5.88 12.44 30.96
C LEU A 634 -6.92 11.81 30.03
N LEU A 635 -6.55 11.56 28.76
CA LEU A 635 -7.41 10.87 27.80
C LEU A 635 -7.78 9.46 28.27
N THR A 636 -6.80 8.73 28.82
CA THR A 636 -7.04 7.38 29.35
C THR A 636 -8.04 7.41 30.50
N ASN A 637 -7.84 8.32 31.47
CA ASN A 637 -8.76 8.51 32.59
C ASN A 637 -10.15 9.00 32.14
N ALA A 638 -10.24 9.84 31.11
CA ALA A 638 -11.52 10.27 30.54
C ALA A 638 -12.32 9.11 29.94
N ILE A 639 -11.66 8.21 29.18
CA ILE A 639 -12.29 6.99 28.65
C ILE A 639 -12.76 6.08 29.79
N ILE A 640 -11.90 5.87 30.79
CA ILE A 640 -12.24 5.05 31.96
C ILE A 640 -13.42 5.66 32.72
N TYR A 641 -13.45 6.99 32.89
CA TYR A 641 -14.57 7.68 33.52
C TYR A 641 -15.86 7.50 32.75
N PHE A 642 -15.84 7.70 31.43
CA PHE A 642 -16.99 7.49 30.57
C PHE A 642 -17.56 6.07 30.70
N ASN A 643 -16.70 5.05 30.55
CA ASN A 643 -17.11 3.66 30.70
C ASN A 643 -17.60 3.35 32.12
N SER A 644 -16.94 3.87 33.15
CA SER A 644 -17.36 3.69 34.55
C SER A 644 -18.71 4.34 34.82
N LEU A 645 -19.03 5.46 34.16
CA LEU A 645 -20.31 6.15 34.27
C LEU A 645 -21.42 5.31 33.65
N VAL A 646 -21.21 4.77 32.44
CA VAL A 646 -22.13 3.83 31.77
C VAL A 646 -22.39 2.62 32.67
N LEU A 647 -21.32 1.97 33.16
CA LEU A 647 -21.42 0.80 34.02
C LEU A 647 -22.12 1.11 35.35
N SER A 648 -21.90 2.30 35.91
CA SER A 648 -22.59 2.73 37.14
C SER A 648 -24.10 2.93 36.92
N LYS A 649 -24.49 3.49 35.77
CA LYS A 649 -25.90 3.65 35.40
C LYS A 649 -26.58 2.30 35.22
N LEU A 650 -25.95 1.38 34.50
CA LEU A 650 -26.42 0.00 34.35
C LEU A 650 -26.52 -0.72 35.70
N LEU A 651 -25.51 -0.57 36.57
CA LEU A 651 -25.50 -1.14 37.90
C LEU A 651 -26.72 -0.69 38.73
N VAL A 652 -26.99 0.62 38.77
CA VAL A 652 -28.15 1.18 39.48
C VAL A 652 -29.46 0.70 38.85
N HIS A 653 -29.54 0.63 37.52
CA HIS A 653 -30.73 0.12 36.83
C HIS A 653 -31.02 -1.33 37.21
N PHE A 654 -30.04 -2.24 37.09
CA PHE A 654 -30.21 -3.66 37.40
C PHE A 654 -30.44 -3.93 38.89
N GLU A 655 -29.88 -3.08 39.77
CA GLU A 655 -30.18 -3.11 41.20
C GLU A 655 -31.65 -2.75 41.47
N HIS A 656 -32.17 -1.72 40.80
CA HIS A 656 -33.58 -1.32 40.94
C HIS A 656 -34.57 -2.30 40.31
N THR A 657 -34.23 -2.92 39.17
CA THR A 657 -35.11 -3.90 38.48
C THR A 657 -34.98 -5.33 39.02
N GLY A 658 -34.00 -5.59 39.90
CA GLY A 658 -33.79 -6.90 40.53
C GLY A 658 -33.15 -7.94 39.61
N GLN A 659 -32.47 -7.53 38.54
CA GLN A 659 -31.79 -8.43 37.61
C GLN A 659 -30.40 -8.85 38.13
N ILE A 660 -30.37 -9.88 38.99
CA ILE A 660 -29.15 -10.30 39.71
C ILE A 660 -28.02 -10.75 38.78
N ASP A 661 -28.33 -11.46 37.70
CA ASP A 661 -27.32 -11.96 36.75
C ASP A 661 -26.61 -10.81 36.03
N MET A 662 -27.39 -9.85 35.52
CA MET A 662 -26.88 -8.65 34.85
C MET A 662 -26.12 -7.73 35.82
N LEU A 663 -26.58 -7.63 37.06
CA LEU A 663 -25.88 -6.91 38.13
C LEU A 663 -24.49 -7.54 38.38
N THR A 664 -24.44 -8.86 38.53
CA THR A 664 -23.18 -9.60 38.79
C THR A 664 -22.22 -9.47 37.61
N LEU A 665 -22.73 -9.57 36.38
CA LEU A 665 -21.95 -9.36 35.17
C LEU A 665 -21.36 -7.95 35.13
N THR A 666 -22.19 -6.92 35.34
CA THR A 666 -21.78 -5.51 35.30
C THR A 666 -20.64 -5.21 36.28
N GLN A 667 -20.68 -5.80 37.49
CA GLN A 667 -19.63 -5.64 38.51
C GLN A 667 -18.27 -6.23 38.07
N GLN A 668 -18.26 -7.19 37.15
CA GLN A 668 -17.04 -7.86 36.67
C GLN A 668 -16.46 -7.20 35.41
N VAL A 669 -17.22 -6.34 34.72
CA VAL A 669 -16.77 -5.66 33.51
C VAL A 669 -15.68 -4.64 33.83
N SER A 670 -14.57 -4.73 33.10
CA SER A 670 -13.46 -3.78 33.19
C SER A 670 -13.82 -2.46 32.48
N PRO A 671 -13.65 -1.29 33.13
CA PRO A 671 -13.93 0.01 32.51
C PRO A 671 -12.81 0.46 31.55
N VAL A 672 -11.76 -0.35 31.38
CA VAL A 672 -10.57 0.00 30.56
C VAL A 672 -10.77 -0.33 29.09
N ALA A 673 -11.90 -0.93 28.68
CA ALA A 673 -12.18 -1.19 27.27
C ALA A 673 -12.24 0.11 26.44
N TRP A 674 -11.87 0.06 25.16
CA TRP A 674 -11.90 1.23 24.28
C TRP A 674 -12.39 0.95 22.86
N THR A 675 -12.86 -0.27 22.58
CA THR A 675 -13.42 -0.62 21.28
C THR A 675 -14.69 0.17 20.95
N ASN A 676 -15.37 0.68 21.98
CA ASN A 676 -16.50 1.60 21.89
C ASN A 676 -16.09 3.07 21.64
N ILE A 677 -14.80 3.39 21.61
CA ILE A 677 -14.29 4.75 21.41
C ILE A 677 -13.58 4.84 20.06
N ASN A 678 -14.04 5.75 19.20
CA ASN A 678 -13.33 6.03 17.97
C ASN A 678 -12.13 6.96 18.23
N LEU A 679 -10.92 6.40 18.15
CA LEU A 679 -9.65 7.12 18.34
C LEU A 679 -9.07 7.70 17.04
N ASN A 680 -9.68 7.41 15.88
CA ASN A 680 -9.18 7.81 14.56
C ASN A 680 -10.24 8.61 13.78
N GLY A 681 -9.81 9.59 12.99
CA GLY A 681 -10.70 10.36 12.12
C GLY A 681 -10.78 11.83 12.49
N THR A 682 -11.89 12.48 12.11
CA THR A 682 -12.11 13.92 12.29
C THR A 682 -12.84 14.18 13.61
N TYR A 683 -12.26 15.04 14.45
CA TYR A 683 -12.82 15.46 15.72
C TYR A 683 -13.65 16.72 15.53
N SER A 684 -14.96 16.63 15.77
CA SER A 684 -15.84 17.80 15.85
C SER A 684 -15.98 18.27 17.29
N PHE A 685 -15.78 19.56 17.49
CA PHE A 685 -15.93 20.24 18.77
C PHE A 685 -17.15 21.15 18.78
N ASN A 686 -18.01 21.06 17.77
CA ASN A 686 -19.22 21.87 17.67
C ASN A 686 -20.28 21.31 18.62
N PHE A 687 -20.18 21.70 19.89
CA PHE A 687 -21.16 21.38 20.92
C PHE A 687 -22.44 22.19 20.66
N GLY A 688 -23.24 21.77 19.68
CA GLY A 688 -24.69 22.00 19.73
C GLY A 688 -25.21 21.41 21.04
N GLN A 689 -26.26 21.99 21.63
CA GLN A 689 -26.72 21.75 23.00
C GLN A 689 -27.11 20.30 23.38
N ASP A 690 -26.90 19.32 22.50
CA ASP A 690 -27.14 17.90 22.77
C ASP A 690 -26.00 17.34 23.63
N ILE A 691 -26.08 17.62 24.93
CA ILE A 691 -25.32 16.87 25.94
C ILE A 691 -25.69 15.40 25.77
N LEU A 692 -24.69 14.52 25.66
CA LEU A 692 -24.88 13.08 25.54
C LEU A 692 -25.86 12.56 26.61
N ASP A 693 -27.03 12.07 26.18
CA ASP A 693 -28.01 11.47 27.06
C ASP A 693 -27.57 10.06 27.45
N MET A 694 -27.11 9.93 28.70
CA MET A 694 -26.64 8.65 29.23
C MET A 694 -27.75 7.62 29.37
N ASP A 695 -29.00 8.06 29.54
CA ASP A 695 -30.13 7.15 29.70
C ASP A 695 -30.58 6.60 28.34
N GLU A 696 -30.53 7.40 27.26
CA GLU A 696 -30.69 6.89 25.89
C GLU A 696 -29.55 5.93 25.49
N LEU A 697 -28.31 6.21 25.91
CA LEU A 697 -27.15 5.39 25.56
C LEU A 697 -27.25 3.96 26.12
N ILE A 698 -27.78 3.80 27.34
CA ILE A 698 -27.95 2.48 27.98
C ILE A 698 -29.26 1.80 27.58
N ARG A 699 -30.20 2.54 26.99
CA ARG A 699 -31.55 2.07 26.66
C ARG A 699 -31.57 0.74 25.91
N PRO A 700 -30.75 0.50 24.87
CA PRO A 700 -30.75 -0.78 24.16
C PRO A 700 -30.44 -1.97 25.08
N ILE A 701 -29.56 -1.78 26.07
CA ILE A 701 -29.16 -2.85 27.01
C ILE A 701 -30.22 -3.07 28.08
N THR A 702 -30.95 -2.02 28.46
CA THR A 702 -31.97 -2.08 29.52
C THR A 702 -33.37 -2.46 29.03
N GLU A 703 -33.68 -2.21 27.76
CA GLU A 703 -35.01 -2.45 27.16
C GLU A 703 -35.07 -3.70 26.25
N GLU A 704 -33.94 -4.19 25.72
CA GLU A 704 -33.96 -5.47 24.99
C GLU A 704 -34.15 -6.64 25.97
N GLU A 705 -35.29 -7.34 25.83
CA GLU A 705 -35.42 -8.74 26.24
C GLU A 705 -34.32 -9.54 25.53
N VAL A 706 -33.21 -9.74 26.24
CA VAL A 706 -32.16 -10.76 26.07
C VAL A 706 -32.46 -11.79 24.96
N LEU A 707 -32.14 -11.46 23.71
CA LEU A 707 -31.80 -12.44 22.68
C LEU A 707 -30.29 -12.71 22.80
N ILE A 708 -29.90 -13.38 23.89
CA ILE A 708 -28.61 -14.09 23.92
C ILE A 708 -28.85 -15.44 23.26
N GLU A 709 -28.78 -15.49 21.93
CA GLU A 709 -28.43 -16.71 21.20
C GLU A 709 -26.99 -16.58 20.67
N ASN A 710 -26.13 -17.39 21.32
CA ASN A 710 -24.78 -17.85 20.95
C ASN A 710 -23.57 -16.92 21.10
#